data_AF-A0A9D3PSS1-F1
#
_entry.id   AF-A0A9D3PSS1-F1
#
_cell.length_a   1.000
_cell.length_b   1.000
_cell.length_c   1.000
_cell.angle_alpha   90.00
_cell.angle_beta   90.00
_cell.angle_gamma   90.00
#
_symmetry.space_group_name_H-M   'P 1'
#
loop_
_entity.id
_entity.type
_entity.pdbx_description
1 polymer ?
#
loop_
_entity_poly.entity_id
_entity_poly.type
_entity_poly.pdbx_seq_one_letter_code
_entity_poly.pdbx_strand_id
1 'polypeptide(L)'
;MLQTAPVAMAFPSITEARVPTTGQSDENTDQVVLELWENMLQSMKGQPDMEGNDVFSTLCPSQDRPFLRTHRNSPLEPQKEVVSPMDSKAASPLFDPIMGSELLCEDRSPSNSPPTTVHAVRPADIKVVAAVGDSLTAANGVGAAPNNLLDVIQEYRGLSWSIGGDKNLTSVTTLPNILREFNPSLTGFSVGISNENSPKAFLNQAVPGANSDDMPAQVRVLVERMKTDSRIDFQNDWKVITMFIGGNDLCDHCMDTVYFSPENVVSRIREALDILHKEVPRALVNLVELLHIVPLRRLHQEKSLNCPTWLVKIVCRCVVQPGEGSVELQKLVDLNRAYQRGMRELVDSGRYDTHSNFTVVLQPFFRDVVLPVLEDGRPDRSFFSPDCFHLSQKSHALMARALWNNMLEPLGNKTQTQDFTAGISVKCPSKSSPFLRTYENSNYTYPDPPPPPPPNTNWGSDFFCTDLAPSSSVPTSVHRLRPADIKVVASLGDSITTGFGAKSKNLLQLKTEYRGVSWSIGGDKTLKEVTTLPNILRNFNPSLYGFSKNVGTEHSGFNMAVSGAEAFDIPNQVRRLIQAMKDSKDVDFENDWKLVTLFIGGNDLCLYCLDRATFSPQNYSHHLRESLDLLYKEVPRVMINIVEILQIEGLRRIKKDTLGCSLLQKNVCPCFLIPGEDSLELSEINRINREYQEATEHLVTGGRYDGREDFTVVIQPFFRNTIVPLTLDGKPDLTMFSVDCFHFSERGHSEMAISLWNNMLEPVGRKQAYNNFTHDRHKIRCPTEDQPFIFTRINSFPTTSTTTQVPSTAVPPVPHCSDSLPMWAAVLFGVTGLLIGWGITWLLLSCRERRKKKKMASVIEMKGTGL
;
A
#
# COMPACT_ATOMS: atom_id res chain seq x y z
N MET A 1 -29.55 51.48 -25.39
CA MET A 1 -30.91 50.91 -25.54
C MET A 1 -30.84 49.48 -25.06
N LEU A 2 -31.75 49.14 -24.13
CA LEU A 2 -32.23 47.79 -23.78
C LEU A 2 -31.20 46.84 -23.15
N GLN A 3 -31.49 46.04 -22.13
CA GLN A 3 -32.48 46.00 -21.06
C GLN A 3 -31.99 44.84 -20.19
N THR A 4 -31.75 45.06 -18.91
CA THR A 4 -31.35 44.02 -17.96
C THR A 4 -32.57 43.21 -17.52
N ALA A 5 -32.50 41.88 -17.65
CA ALA A 5 -33.37 40.91 -16.98
C ALA A 5 -32.50 39.83 -16.30
N PRO A 6 -32.86 39.36 -15.08
CA PRO A 6 -32.06 38.41 -14.32
C PRO A 6 -32.40 36.96 -14.72
N VAL A 7 -31.39 36.14 -14.98
CA VAL A 7 -31.54 34.69 -15.19
C VAL A 7 -31.15 33.96 -13.91
N ALA A 8 -32.05 33.10 -13.47
CA ALA A 8 -31.95 32.27 -12.28
C ALA A 8 -30.81 31.24 -12.36
N MET A 9 -30.13 31.03 -11.22
CA MET A 9 -29.21 29.92 -11.00
C MET A 9 -29.95 28.58 -11.07
N ALA A 10 -29.54 27.72 -12.00
CA ALA A 10 -29.88 26.30 -12.03
C ALA A 10 -28.60 25.47 -11.92
N PHE A 11 -28.51 24.67 -10.86
CA PHE A 11 -27.48 23.65 -10.65
C PHE A 11 -27.65 22.51 -11.66
N PRO A 12 -26.60 22.07 -12.39
CA PRO A 12 -26.64 20.81 -13.14
C PRO A 12 -26.40 19.61 -12.22
N SER A 13 -27.23 18.60 -12.46
CA SER A 13 -27.28 17.28 -11.85
C SER A 13 -25.99 16.48 -12.07
N ILE A 14 -25.51 15.85 -10.99
CA ILE A 14 -24.46 14.82 -11.03
C ILE A 14 -25.09 13.53 -11.56
N THR A 15 -24.60 13.03 -12.69
CA THR A 15 -24.94 11.70 -13.23
C THR A 15 -23.68 10.89 -13.49
N GLU A 16 -23.73 9.64 -13.03
CA GLU A 16 -23.02 8.45 -13.50
C GLU A 16 -21.53 8.29 -13.12
N ALA A 17 -21.32 7.63 -11.97
CA ALA A 17 -20.14 6.82 -11.73
C ALA A 17 -20.25 5.51 -12.54
N ARG A 18 -19.24 5.24 -13.37
CA ARG A 18 -19.08 4.01 -14.17
C ARG A 18 -18.76 2.82 -13.27
N VAL A 19 -19.53 1.75 -13.47
CA VAL A 19 -19.29 0.38 -13.01
C VAL A 19 -18.18 -0.26 -13.87
N PRO A 20 -17.17 -0.94 -13.29
CA PRO A 20 -16.30 -1.81 -14.07
C PRO A 20 -17.02 -3.14 -14.35
N THR A 21 -17.27 -3.43 -15.62
CA THR A 21 -17.71 -4.75 -16.09
C THR A 21 -16.50 -5.62 -16.40
N THR A 22 -16.25 -6.64 -15.59
CA THR A 22 -15.57 -7.89 -15.99
C THR A 22 -16.28 -9.05 -15.31
N GLY A 23 -16.85 -9.94 -16.11
CA GLY A 23 -17.69 -11.05 -15.66
C GLY A 23 -16.89 -12.17 -15.02
N GLN A 24 -17.28 -12.50 -13.80
CA GLN A 24 -17.33 -13.84 -13.20
C GLN A 24 -18.21 -13.70 -11.95
N SER A 25 -19.53 -13.73 -12.12
CA SER A 25 -20.42 -14.16 -11.04
C SER A 25 -20.71 -15.63 -11.28
N ASP A 26 -20.65 -16.45 -10.23
CA ASP A 26 -21.77 -17.30 -9.80
C ASP A 26 -21.27 -18.39 -8.82
N GLU A 27 -22.19 -18.83 -7.96
CA GLU A 27 -22.11 -19.73 -6.79
C GLU A 27 -21.77 -19.08 -5.44
N ASN A 28 -20.67 -18.35 -5.29
CA ASN A 28 -20.21 -17.97 -3.93
C ASN A 28 -20.97 -16.78 -3.30
N THR A 29 -21.49 -15.85 -4.10
CA THR A 29 -22.27 -14.70 -3.63
C THR A 29 -23.67 -15.13 -3.14
N ASP A 30 -24.22 -16.18 -3.75
CA ASP A 30 -25.55 -16.69 -3.40
C ASP A 30 -25.52 -17.42 -2.05
N GLN A 31 -24.44 -18.11 -1.73
CA GLN A 31 -24.24 -18.78 -0.44
C GLN A 31 -24.15 -17.76 0.73
N VAL A 32 -23.51 -16.61 0.51
CA VAL A 32 -23.42 -15.50 1.48
C VAL A 32 -24.80 -14.89 1.77
N VAL A 33 -25.62 -14.70 0.73
CA VAL A 33 -26.98 -14.17 0.89
C VAL A 33 -27.88 -15.19 1.61
N LEU A 34 -27.70 -16.48 1.36
CA LEU A 34 -28.47 -17.57 1.98
C LEU A 34 -28.13 -17.76 3.46
N GLU A 35 -26.86 -17.76 3.87
CA GLU A 35 -26.46 -17.83 5.29
C GLU A 35 -26.88 -16.58 6.07
N LEU A 36 -26.80 -15.39 5.45
CA LEU A 36 -27.33 -14.16 6.05
C LEU A 36 -28.86 -14.22 6.19
N TRP A 37 -29.55 -14.85 5.24
CA TRP A 37 -31.00 -15.03 5.28
C TRP A 37 -31.46 -16.01 6.35
N GLU A 38 -30.78 -17.15 6.52
CA GLU A 38 -31.08 -18.13 7.56
C GLU A 38 -30.87 -17.57 8.98
N ASN A 39 -29.79 -16.82 9.20
CA ASN A 39 -29.50 -16.22 10.50
C ASN A 39 -30.50 -15.12 10.92
N MET A 40 -31.27 -14.57 9.96
CA MET A 40 -32.35 -13.61 10.22
C MET A 40 -33.67 -14.28 10.65
N LEU A 41 -33.81 -15.61 10.54
CA LEU A 41 -35.01 -16.38 10.89
C LEU A 41 -34.91 -16.95 12.33
N GLN A 42 -36.02 -16.99 13.07
CA GLN A 42 -36.06 -17.48 14.47
C GLN A 42 -35.88 -19.01 14.55
N SER A 43 -34.94 -19.50 15.38
CA SER A 43 -34.72 -20.94 15.65
C SER A 43 -35.82 -21.55 16.53
N MET A 44 -36.23 -22.80 16.25
CA MET A 44 -37.05 -23.63 17.14
C MET A 44 -36.17 -24.62 17.90
N LYS A 45 -36.39 -24.77 19.21
CA LYS A 45 -35.84 -25.89 20.00
C LYS A 45 -36.54 -27.19 19.59
N GLY A 46 -35.77 -28.16 19.09
CA GLY A 46 -36.08 -29.58 19.08
C GLY A 46 -36.52 -30.19 17.75
N GLN A 47 -35.57 -30.71 16.96
CA GLN A 47 -35.71 -31.92 16.12
C GLN A 47 -34.32 -32.41 15.66
N PRO A 48 -34.13 -33.73 15.42
CA PRO A 48 -32.81 -34.34 15.19
C PRO A 48 -32.40 -34.33 13.70
N ASP A 49 -31.09 -34.46 13.49
CA ASP A 49 -30.36 -34.39 12.22
C ASP A 49 -30.94 -35.30 11.11
N MET A 50 -31.03 -34.75 9.88
CA MET A 50 -31.23 -35.54 8.66
C MET A 50 -30.00 -35.37 7.74
N GLU A 51 -29.30 -36.47 7.49
CA GLU A 51 -28.38 -36.63 6.36
C GLU A 51 -29.18 -36.92 5.07
N GLY A 52 -28.83 -36.27 3.95
CA GLY A 52 -29.28 -36.65 2.61
C GLY A 52 -29.31 -35.52 1.58
N ASN A 53 -28.69 -35.76 0.42
CA ASN A 53 -28.45 -34.83 -0.69
C ASN A 53 -29.69 -34.16 -1.32
N ASP A 54 -29.41 -32.93 -1.81
CA ASP A 54 -29.99 -32.17 -2.92
C ASP A 54 -31.32 -31.41 -2.77
N VAL A 55 -31.26 -30.14 -3.19
CA VAL A 55 -32.28 -29.08 -3.28
C VAL A 55 -32.55 -28.29 -1.98
N PHE A 56 -31.82 -27.18 -1.80
CA PHE A 56 -32.12 -26.14 -0.81
C PHE A 56 -33.43 -25.43 -1.13
N SER A 57 -34.45 -25.56 -0.28
CA SER A 57 -35.67 -24.74 -0.35
C SER A 57 -35.51 -23.47 0.50
N THR A 58 -35.47 -22.30 -0.14
CA THR A 58 -35.50 -21.00 0.56
C THR A 58 -36.84 -20.80 1.28
N LEU A 59 -36.85 -20.69 2.62
CA LEU A 59 -38.04 -20.35 3.40
C LEU A 59 -38.37 -18.86 3.32
N CYS A 60 -39.62 -18.55 2.91
CA CYS A 60 -40.20 -17.20 2.96
C CYS A 60 -40.97 -16.94 4.28
N PRO A 61 -41.12 -15.68 4.73
CA PRO A 61 -41.98 -15.33 5.86
C PRO A 61 -43.43 -15.81 5.63
N SER A 62 -43.98 -16.60 6.56
CA SER A 62 -45.36 -17.08 6.50
C SER A 62 -46.31 -16.16 7.28
N GLN A 63 -47.62 -16.40 7.16
CA GLN A 63 -48.65 -15.67 7.90
C GLN A 63 -48.48 -15.80 9.43
N ASP A 64 -47.81 -16.86 9.89
CA ASP A 64 -47.45 -17.10 11.30
C ASP A 64 -46.08 -16.52 11.70
N ARG A 65 -45.28 -16.03 10.74
CA ARG A 65 -43.92 -15.48 10.94
C ARG A 65 -43.65 -14.22 10.08
N PRO A 66 -44.30 -13.09 10.38
CA PRO A 66 -44.30 -11.92 9.49
C PRO A 66 -43.05 -11.00 9.54
N PHE A 67 -42.07 -11.21 10.43
CA PHE A 67 -40.97 -10.26 10.66
C PHE A 67 -39.57 -10.88 10.80
N LEU A 68 -38.54 -10.18 10.29
CA LEU A 68 -37.10 -10.48 10.45
C LEU A 68 -36.60 -10.12 11.87
N ARG A 69 -35.56 -10.79 12.38
CA ARG A 69 -34.92 -10.46 13.67
C ARG A 69 -34.34 -9.04 13.65
N THR A 70 -34.85 -8.15 14.50
CA THR A 70 -34.21 -6.87 14.84
C THR A 70 -34.18 -6.69 16.35
N HIS A 71 -33.39 -5.73 16.85
CA HIS A 71 -33.31 -5.36 18.27
C HIS A 71 -34.67 -4.94 18.87
N ARG A 72 -35.66 -4.54 18.04
CA ARG A 72 -36.99 -4.09 18.53
C ARG A 72 -38.00 -5.21 18.73
N ASN A 73 -37.81 -6.38 18.12
CA ASN A 73 -38.81 -7.46 18.03
C ASN A 73 -38.28 -8.83 18.45
N SER A 74 -37.15 -8.85 19.16
CA SER A 74 -36.64 -10.01 19.89
C SER A 74 -36.85 -9.75 21.38
N PRO A 75 -37.63 -10.57 22.12
CA PRO A 75 -37.74 -10.38 23.57
C PRO A 75 -36.37 -10.65 24.21
N LEU A 76 -35.86 -9.70 25.02
CA LEU A 76 -34.87 -10.04 26.04
C LEU A 76 -35.55 -11.05 26.97
N GLU A 77 -35.09 -12.29 27.00
CA GLU A 77 -35.56 -13.22 28.01
C GLU A 77 -35.19 -12.67 29.41
N PRO A 78 -36.16 -12.49 30.31
CA PRO A 78 -35.87 -12.25 31.71
C PRO A 78 -35.37 -13.56 32.31
N GLN A 79 -34.20 -13.50 32.96
CA GLN A 79 -33.68 -14.59 33.80
C GLN A 79 -34.76 -15.01 34.82
N LYS A 80 -35.41 -16.16 34.60
CA LYS A 80 -36.25 -16.81 35.60
C LYS A 80 -35.44 -17.90 36.27
N GLU A 81 -35.19 -17.70 37.56
CA GLU A 81 -34.79 -18.72 38.51
C GLU A 81 -35.76 -19.90 38.44
N VAL A 82 -35.25 -21.08 38.10
CA VAL A 82 -35.93 -22.36 38.37
C VAL A 82 -35.13 -23.04 39.46
N VAL A 83 -35.66 -22.99 40.67
CA VAL A 83 -35.19 -23.73 41.83
C VAL A 83 -35.59 -25.20 41.66
N SER A 84 -34.60 -26.08 41.51
CA SER A 84 -34.73 -27.52 41.79
C SER A 84 -33.97 -27.81 43.10
N PRO A 85 -34.61 -28.40 44.12
CA PRO A 85 -33.97 -28.64 45.40
C PRO A 85 -33.31 -30.03 45.42
N MET A 86 -31.98 -30.04 45.36
CA MET A 86 -31.04 -31.02 45.93
C MET A 86 -29.81 -31.10 45.05
N ASP A 87 -28.85 -30.21 45.32
CA ASP A 87 -27.47 -30.62 45.63
C ASP A 87 -26.67 -29.35 45.94
N SER A 88 -26.52 -29.11 47.24
CA SER A 88 -25.79 -27.99 47.82
C SER A 88 -24.29 -28.13 47.57
N LYS A 89 -23.76 -27.39 46.57
CA LYS A 89 -22.43 -26.72 46.51
C LYS A 89 -22.06 -26.45 45.04
N ALA A 90 -22.49 -25.32 44.49
CA ALA A 90 -21.88 -24.76 43.28
C ALA A 90 -21.82 -23.23 43.43
N ALA A 91 -20.61 -22.70 43.33
CA ALA A 91 -20.31 -21.28 43.36
C ALA A 91 -20.92 -20.55 42.15
N SER A 92 -21.15 -19.24 42.34
CA SER A 92 -21.62 -18.25 41.36
C SER A 92 -20.82 -18.26 40.02
N PRO A 93 -21.34 -17.62 38.95
CA PRO A 93 -20.78 -17.75 37.60
C PRO A 93 -19.32 -17.30 37.57
N LEU A 94 -18.43 -18.19 37.14
CA LEU A 94 -16.98 -18.02 37.17
C LEU A 94 -16.54 -16.75 36.42
N PHE A 95 -15.77 -15.92 37.13
CA PHE A 95 -14.77 -15.03 36.54
C PHE A 95 -13.85 -15.87 35.65
N ASP A 96 -13.68 -15.53 34.37
CA ASP A 96 -12.56 -16.06 33.59
C ASP A 96 -11.28 -15.38 34.11
N PRO A 97 -10.38 -16.11 34.80
CA PRO A 97 -9.21 -15.51 35.46
C PRO A 97 -8.23 -14.87 34.46
N ILE A 98 -8.38 -15.12 33.16
CA ILE A 98 -7.49 -14.54 32.14
C ILE A 98 -7.88 -13.10 31.78
N MET A 99 -9.13 -12.70 31.96
CA MET A 99 -9.60 -11.36 31.55
C MET A 99 -9.29 -10.27 32.59
N GLY A 100 -9.37 -10.62 33.87
CA GLY A 100 -9.02 -9.75 35.00
C GLY A 100 -7.56 -9.88 35.40
N SER A 101 -7.05 -8.91 36.15
CA SER A 101 -5.73 -8.98 36.77
C SER A 101 -5.80 -8.50 38.21
N GLU A 102 -4.82 -8.91 39.00
CA GLU A 102 -4.57 -8.32 40.30
C GLU A 102 -3.23 -7.61 40.29
N LEU A 103 -3.19 -6.44 40.92
CA LEU A 103 -1.99 -5.66 41.11
C LEU A 103 -1.72 -5.55 42.60
N LEU A 104 -0.60 -6.08 43.07
CA LEU A 104 -0.25 -6.15 44.49
C LEU A 104 0.97 -5.29 44.82
N CYS A 105 1.04 -4.09 44.26
CA CYS A 105 2.18 -3.19 44.48
C CYS A 105 2.16 -2.58 45.87
N GLU A 106 3.32 -2.61 46.54
CA GLU A 106 3.52 -2.01 47.87
C GLU A 106 3.47 -0.47 47.84
N ASP A 107 4.03 0.15 46.80
CA ASP A 107 4.00 1.60 46.60
C ASP A 107 3.20 1.94 45.34
N ARG A 108 2.16 2.76 45.52
CA ARG A 108 1.32 3.30 44.45
C ARG A 108 1.22 4.82 44.50
N SER A 109 2.05 5.45 45.33
CA SER A 109 1.95 6.87 45.64
C SER A 109 2.42 7.71 44.46
N PRO A 110 1.80 8.88 44.22
CA PRO A 110 2.32 9.86 43.28
C PRO A 110 3.70 10.36 43.72
N SER A 111 4.40 11.04 42.81
CA SER A 111 5.60 11.79 43.18
C SER A 111 5.27 12.88 44.20
N ASN A 112 6.20 13.17 45.11
CA ASN A 112 6.02 14.19 46.18
C ASN A 112 5.65 15.58 45.62
N SER A 113 6.09 15.86 44.40
CA SER A 113 5.70 17.03 43.61
C SER A 113 5.50 16.59 42.16
N PRO A 114 4.62 17.25 41.37
CA PRO A 114 4.45 16.93 39.97
C PRO A 114 5.80 16.95 39.23
N PRO A 115 6.21 15.85 38.55
CA PRO A 115 7.51 15.82 37.90
C PRO A 115 7.58 16.85 36.78
N THR A 116 8.76 17.43 36.57
CA THR A 116 9.04 18.41 35.51
C THR A 116 9.65 17.77 34.27
N THR A 117 10.13 16.54 34.40
CA THR A 117 10.74 15.74 33.34
C THR A 117 10.01 14.41 33.16
N VAL A 118 9.90 13.96 31.92
CA VAL A 118 9.28 12.68 31.55
C VAL A 118 10.06 11.50 32.12
N HIS A 119 11.36 11.69 32.37
CA HIS A 119 12.26 10.68 32.93
C HIS A 119 12.02 10.40 34.42
N ALA A 120 11.24 11.25 35.12
CA ALA A 120 10.89 11.11 36.53
C ALA A 120 9.40 10.81 36.77
N VAL A 121 8.65 10.49 35.72
CA VAL A 121 7.21 10.22 35.79
C VAL A 121 6.96 8.84 36.39
N ARG A 122 6.21 8.79 37.51
CA ARG A 122 5.66 7.56 38.08
C ARG A 122 4.28 7.27 37.49
N PRO A 123 3.79 6.01 37.55
CA PRO A 123 2.44 5.70 37.09
C PRO A 123 1.33 6.56 37.69
N ALA A 124 1.43 6.88 38.99
CA ALA A 124 0.46 7.73 39.70
C ALA A 124 0.49 9.21 39.27
N ASP A 125 1.54 9.67 38.59
CA ASP A 125 1.63 11.04 38.07
C ASP A 125 0.86 11.22 36.75
N ILE A 126 0.54 10.12 36.05
CA ILE A 126 -0.23 10.15 34.80
C ILE A 126 -1.67 10.51 35.12
N LYS A 127 -2.19 11.53 34.43
CA LYS A 127 -3.57 11.99 34.57
C LYS A 127 -4.41 11.73 33.33
N VAL A 128 -3.79 11.65 32.15
CA VAL A 128 -4.48 11.51 30.88
C VAL A 128 -3.91 10.33 30.10
N VAL A 129 -4.79 9.49 29.57
CA VAL A 129 -4.46 8.48 28.57
C VAL A 129 -5.14 8.81 27.24
N ALA A 130 -4.47 8.53 26.12
CA ALA A 130 -5.01 8.70 24.79
C ALA A 130 -4.52 7.61 23.85
N ALA A 131 -5.22 7.38 22.73
CA ALA A 131 -4.73 6.47 21.71
C ALA A 131 -5.18 6.84 20.29
N VAL A 132 -4.33 6.50 19.32
CA VAL A 132 -4.57 6.57 17.87
C VAL A 132 -4.13 5.25 17.24
N GLY A 133 -4.74 4.86 16.13
CA GLY A 133 -4.45 3.59 15.48
C GLY A 133 -5.59 3.07 14.60
N ASP A 134 -5.63 1.75 14.44
CA ASP A 134 -6.59 1.03 13.63
C ASP A 134 -7.68 0.30 14.46
N SER A 135 -8.29 -0.73 13.86
CA SER A 135 -9.35 -1.55 14.45
C SER A 135 -8.94 -2.30 15.72
N LEU A 136 -7.65 -2.64 15.91
CA LEU A 136 -7.20 -3.27 17.16
C LEU A 136 -7.15 -2.25 18.30
N THR A 137 -6.88 -0.97 18.01
CA THR A 137 -6.94 0.11 19.01
C THR A 137 -8.39 0.55 19.28
N ALA A 138 -9.27 0.46 18.28
CA ALA A 138 -10.71 0.65 18.43
C ALA A 138 -11.45 -0.54 19.07
N ALA A 139 -10.78 -1.69 19.22
CA ALA A 139 -11.30 -2.93 19.80
C ALA A 139 -12.48 -3.53 19.02
N ASN A 140 -12.35 -3.60 17.70
CA ASN A 140 -13.31 -4.30 16.85
C ASN A 140 -13.47 -5.77 17.24
N GLY A 141 -14.71 -6.22 17.44
CA GLY A 141 -15.04 -7.62 17.71
C GLY A 141 -14.53 -8.18 19.05
N VAL A 142 -13.91 -7.38 19.91
CA VAL A 142 -13.28 -7.84 21.16
C VAL A 142 -14.28 -8.51 22.10
N GLY A 143 -15.49 -7.95 22.19
CA GLY A 143 -16.60 -8.50 23.00
C GLY A 143 -17.60 -9.32 22.19
N ALA A 144 -17.28 -9.71 20.96
CA ALA A 144 -18.17 -10.48 20.11
C ALA A 144 -18.41 -11.90 20.67
N ALA A 145 -19.65 -12.37 20.61
CA ALA A 145 -19.95 -13.76 20.97
C ALA A 145 -19.27 -14.73 19.98
N PRO A 146 -18.87 -15.94 20.42
CA PRO A 146 -18.31 -16.95 19.53
C PRO A 146 -19.19 -17.16 18.30
N ASN A 147 -18.58 -17.15 17.11
CA ASN A 147 -19.24 -17.29 15.80
C ASN A 147 -20.22 -16.16 15.41
N ASN A 148 -20.33 -15.06 16.17
CA ASN A 148 -21.13 -13.90 15.74
C ASN A 148 -20.29 -12.94 14.88
N LEU A 149 -20.23 -13.19 13.57
CA LEU A 149 -19.46 -12.38 12.64
C LEU A 149 -19.96 -10.93 12.53
N LEU A 150 -21.25 -10.68 12.77
CA LEU A 150 -21.82 -9.34 12.75
C LEU A 150 -21.33 -8.47 13.91
N ASP A 151 -20.96 -9.07 15.04
CA ASP A 151 -20.42 -8.32 16.17
C ASP A 151 -18.97 -7.85 15.94
N VAL A 152 -18.27 -8.39 14.92
CA VAL A 152 -16.90 -7.99 14.59
C VAL A 152 -16.82 -6.54 14.10
N ILE A 153 -17.86 -6.03 13.45
CA ILE A 153 -17.90 -4.63 13.00
C ILE A 153 -18.16 -3.66 14.15
N GLN A 154 -18.53 -4.16 15.34
CA GLN A 154 -18.74 -3.31 16.51
C GLN A 154 -17.41 -2.97 17.18
N GLU A 155 -17.28 -1.69 17.55
CA GLU A 155 -16.08 -1.13 18.19
C GLU A 155 -16.25 -1.11 19.72
N TYR A 156 -15.73 -2.14 20.39
CA TYR A 156 -15.81 -2.30 21.85
C TYR A 156 -14.76 -1.44 22.56
N ARG A 157 -14.76 -0.13 22.31
CA ARG A 157 -13.71 0.79 22.76
C ARG A 157 -13.48 0.75 24.28
N GLY A 158 -14.49 0.44 25.08
CA GLY A 158 -14.37 0.23 26.52
C GLY A 158 -13.47 -0.95 26.94
N LEU A 159 -13.29 -1.94 26.04
CA LEU A 159 -12.45 -3.12 26.22
C LEU A 159 -11.09 -3.03 25.50
N SER A 160 -10.77 -1.87 24.90
CA SER A 160 -9.51 -1.69 24.19
C SER A 160 -8.30 -1.84 25.12
N TRP A 161 -7.35 -2.66 24.73
CA TRP A 161 -6.16 -3.01 25.52
C TRP A 161 -5.33 -1.77 25.92
N SER A 162 -5.27 -0.78 25.03
CA SER A 162 -4.44 0.42 25.20
C SER A 162 -5.17 1.60 25.84
N ILE A 163 -6.51 1.66 25.76
CA ILE A 163 -7.26 2.88 26.11
C ILE A 163 -8.69 2.65 26.66
N GLY A 164 -9.15 1.40 26.78
CA GLY A 164 -10.47 1.09 27.34
C GLY A 164 -10.52 1.22 28.86
N GLY A 165 -11.65 1.66 29.41
CA GLY A 165 -11.86 1.84 30.85
C GLY A 165 -13.14 1.21 31.40
N ASP A 166 -13.73 0.23 30.70
CA ASP A 166 -14.88 -0.50 31.22
C ASP A 166 -14.50 -1.28 32.48
N LYS A 167 -15.41 -1.29 33.47
CA LYS A 167 -15.28 -1.99 34.75
C LYS A 167 -13.99 -1.58 35.52
N ASN A 168 -13.25 -2.56 36.03
CA ASN A 168 -12.05 -2.41 36.86
C ASN A 168 -11.02 -3.50 36.53
N LEU A 169 -9.81 -3.37 37.09
CA LEU A 169 -8.70 -4.27 36.78
C LEU A 169 -9.02 -5.75 37.06
N THR A 170 -9.76 -6.05 38.14
CA THR A 170 -10.09 -7.43 38.54
C THR A 170 -11.02 -8.16 37.56
N SER A 171 -11.65 -7.45 36.62
CA SER A 171 -12.55 -8.03 35.62
C SER A 171 -12.18 -7.74 34.18
N VAL A 172 -11.55 -6.60 33.90
CA VAL A 172 -11.16 -6.15 32.56
C VAL A 172 -9.78 -5.52 32.64
N THR A 173 -8.79 -6.22 32.08
CA THR A 173 -7.42 -5.73 32.04
C THR A 173 -7.20 -4.85 30.81
N THR A 174 -6.94 -3.57 31.04
CA THR A 174 -6.55 -2.57 30.03
C THR A 174 -5.49 -1.66 30.64
N LEU A 175 -4.71 -0.96 29.82
CA LEU A 175 -3.73 0.00 30.33
C LEU A 175 -4.36 1.05 31.28
N PRO A 176 -5.52 1.67 30.96
CA PRO A 176 -6.17 2.60 31.89
C PRO A 176 -6.62 1.95 33.20
N ASN A 177 -7.15 0.71 33.16
CA ASN A 177 -7.55 0.02 34.40
C ASN A 177 -6.35 -0.34 35.28
N ILE A 178 -5.17 -0.61 34.70
CA ILE A 178 -3.93 -0.75 35.47
C ILE A 178 -3.51 0.60 36.07
N LEU A 179 -3.50 1.67 35.28
CA LEU A 179 -3.10 3.02 35.74
C LEU A 179 -4.05 3.57 36.82
N ARG A 180 -5.34 3.23 36.78
CA ARG A 180 -6.32 3.63 37.80
C ARG A 180 -6.06 3.06 39.19
N GLU A 181 -5.31 1.95 39.29
CA GLU A 181 -4.83 1.44 40.59
C GLU A 181 -3.80 2.36 41.24
N PHE A 182 -3.15 3.23 40.45
CA PHE A 182 -2.18 4.23 40.90
C PHE A 182 -2.80 5.62 41.00
N ASN A 183 -3.63 6.00 40.03
CA ASN A 183 -4.35 7.27 40.01
C ASN A 183 -5.85 7.06 39.70
N PRO A 184 -6.72 7.02 40.71
CA PRO A 184 -8.17 6.86 40.52
C PRO A 184 -8.83 8.00 39.73
N SER A 185 -8.18 9.17 39.64
CA SER A 185 -8.67 10.34 38.89
C SER A 185 -8.23 10.37 37.42
N LEU A 186 -7.61 9.29 36.92
CA LEU A 186 -7.22 9.17 35.52
C LEU A 186 -8.41 9.48 34.59
N THR A 187 -8.15 10.20 33.50
CA THR A 187 -9.12 10.53 32.46
C THR A 187 -8.58 10.21 31.07
N GLY A 188 -9.42 10.32 30.04
CA GLY A 188 -9.04 10.13 28.63
C GLY A 188 -9.47 8.79 28.02
N PHE A 189 -9.72 7.78 28.86
CA PHE A 189 -10.09 6.44 28.42
C PHE A 189 -11.50 6.36 27.79
N SER A 190 -11.68 5.38 26.92
CA SER A 190 -12.97 5.10 26.27
C SER A 190 -13.82 4.10 27.05
N VAL A 191 -15.15 4.14 26.89
CA VAL A 191 -16.11 3.25 27.55
C VAL A 191 -17.16 2.71 26.59
N GLY A 192 -17.65 1.49 26.84
CA GLY A 192 -18.69 0.84 26.05
C GLY A 192 -18.38 0.67 24.56
N ILE A 193 -19.45 0.59 23.76
CA ILE A 193 -19.41 0.37 22.30
C ILE A 193 -19.75 1.68 21.59
N SER A 194 -18.86 2.17 20.73
CA SER A 194 -19.09 3.38 19.93
C SER A 194 -17.98 3.66 18.91
N ASN A 195 -18.24 4.54 17.93
CA ASN A 195 -17.23 5.08 17.00
C ASN A 195 -16.38 6.22 17.60
N GLU A 196 -15.36 6.66 16.88
CA GLU A 196 -14.35 7.67 17.27
C GLU A 196 -14.95 9.06 17.55
N ASN A 197 -16.10 9.35 16.96
CA ASN A 197 -16.79 10.64 17.11
C ASN A 197 -17.69 10.69 18.36
N SER A 198 -17.98 9.54 18.97
CA SER A 198 -18.81 9.45 20.15
C SER A 198 -18.15 10.08 21.39
N PRO A 199 -18.90 10.73 22.28
CA PRO A 199 -18.40 11.14 23.60
C PRO A 199 -17.81 9.97 24.41
N LYS A 200 -18.30 8.74 24.18
CA LYS A 200 -17.82 7.53 24.84
C LYS A 200 -16.42 7.08 24.38
N ALA A 201 -16.00 7.45 23.17
CA ALA A 201 -14.65 7.19 22.69
C ALA A 201 -13.62 8.12 23.35
N PHE A 202 -14.06 9.30 23.80
CA PHE A 202 -13.24 10.34 24.40
C PHE A 202 -11.94 10.64 23.64
N LEU A 203 -10.77 10.16 24.11
CA LEU A 203 -9.45 10.34 23.47
C LEU A 203 -8.94 9.09 22.74
N ASN A 204 -9.77 8.06 22.58
CA ASN A 204 -9.53 6.99 21.62
C ASN A 204 -9.95 7.46 20.23
N GLN A 205 -9.00 7.87 19.40
CA GLN A 205 -9.22 8.37 18.04
C GLN A 205 -8.80 7.37 16.96
N ALA A 206 -8.59 6.10 17.34
CA ALA A 206 -8.36 5.03 16.37
C ALA A 206 -9.57 4.83 15.47
N VAL A 207 -9.33 4.49 14.20
CA VAL A 207 -10.37 4.31 13.18
C VAL A 207 -10.21 2.93 12.54
N PRO A 208 -11.26 2.08 12.52
CA PRO A 208 -11.19 0.77 11.85
C PRO A 208 -10.86 0.92 10.36
N GLY A 209 -9.94 0.09 9.86
CA GLY A 209 -9.46 0.17 8.47
C GLY A 209 -8.41 1.24 8.20
N ALA A 210 -8.04 2.07 9.19
CA ALA A 210 -7.01 3.09 9.02
C ALA A 210 -5.64 2.48 8.74
N ASN A 211 -4.86 3.15 7.88
CA ASN A 211 -3.46 2.84 7.60
C ASN A 211 -2.56 4.00 8.11
N SER A 212 -1.25 3.92 7.85
CA SER A 212 -0.30 4.94 8.31
C SER A 212 -0.61 6.37 7.84
N ASP A 213 -1.27 6.56 6.70
CA ASP A 213 -1.61 7.85 6.09
C ASP A 213 -2.69 8.61 6.90
N ASP A 214 -3.52 7.89 7.64
CA ASP A 214 -4.56 8.46 8.49
C ASP A 214 -4.01 9.01 9.82
N MET A 215 -2.80 8.59 10.22
CA MET A 215 -2.23 8.89 11.53
C MET A 215 -2.08 10.39 11.81
N PRO A 216 -1.58 11.24 10.87
CA PRO A 216 -1.53 12.68 11.10
C PRO A 216 -2.91 13.30 11.34
N ALA A 217 -3.96 12.83 10.66
CA ALA A 217 -5.32 13.32 10.86
C ALA A 217 -5.87 12.92 12.24
N GLN A 218 -5.72 11.66 12.63
CA GLN A 218 -6.12 11.19 13.96
C GLN A 218 -5.41 11.97 15.08
N VAL A 219 -4.10 12.22 14.93
CA VAL A 219 -3.32 13.00 15.90
C VAL A 219 -3.81 14.44 16.00
N ARG A 220 -4.09 15.13 14.88
CA ARG A 220 -4.62 16.50 14.92
C ARG A 220 -5.94 16.59 15.68
N VAL A 221 -6.85 15.65 15.44
CA VAL A 221 -8.14 15.59 16.17
C VAL A 221 -7.89 15.30 17.66
N LEU A 222 -7.00 14.36 17.98
CA LEU A 222 -6.66 14.04 19.36
C LEU A 222 -6.10 15.27 20.11
N VAL A 223 -5.17 16.01 19.50
CA VAL A 223 -4.56 17.21 20.09
C VAL A 223 -5.61 18.28 20.34
N GLU A 224 -6.50 18.52 19.37
CA GLU A 224 -7.56 19.51 19.52
C GLU A 224 -8.54 19.14 20.65
N ARG A 225 -8.91 17.87 20.76
CA ARG A 225 -9.75 17.38 21.88
C ARG A 225 -9.06 17.61 23.23
N MET A 226 -7.77 17.34 23.34
CA MET A 226 -7.03 17.56 24.59
C MET A 226 -6.90 19.04 24.95
N LYS A 227 -6.79 19.94 23.95
CA LYS A 227 -6.71 21.40 24.17
C LYS A 227 -8.05 22.00 24.61
N THR A 228 -9.17 21.43 24.17
CA THR A 228 -10.51 22.00 24.36
C THR A 228 -11.28 21.42 25.53
N ASP A 229 -10.93 20.23 26.01
CA ASP A 229 -11.63 19.58 27.13
C ASP A 229 -11.20 20.15 28.48
N SER A 230 -12.14 20.69 29.24
CA SER A 230 -11.89 21.34 30.53
C SER A 230 -11.45 20.40 31.65
N ARG A 231 -11.53 19.07 31.45
CA ARG A 231 -11.03 18.08 32.41
C ARG A 231 -9.51 17.88 32.31
N ILE A 232 -8.88 18.43 31.27
CA ILE A 232 -7.46 18.24 30.97
C ILE A 232 -6.76 19.59 31.11
N ASP A 233 -5.81 19.69 32.05
CA ASP A 233 -4.84 20.77 31.99
C ASP A 233 -3.80 20.42 30.93
N PHE A 234 -4.06 20.88 29.69
CA PHE A 234 -3.26 20.53 28.52
C PHE A 234 -1.78 20.84 28.73
N GLN A 235 -1.43 21.89 29.49
CA GLN A 235 -0.05 22.30 29.70
C GLN A 235 0.64 21.52 30.82
N ASN A 236 -0.09 21.18 31.89
CA ASN A 236 0.53 20.68 33.12
C ASN A 236 0.29 19.20 33.42
N ASP A 237 -0.74 18.58 32.84
CA ASP A 237 -1.04 17.18 33.09
C ASP A 237 -0.10 16.25 32.31
N TRP A 238 0.39 15.19 32.97
CA TRP A 238 1.16 14.15 32.30
C TRP A 238 0.25 13.20 31.52
N LYS A 239 0.62 12.98 30.26
CA LYS A 239 -0.15 12.22 29.27
C LYS A 239 0.62 10.96 28.85
N VAL A 240 -0.08 9.83 28.74
CA VAL A 240 0.40 8.66 28.02
C VAL A 240 -0.42 8.50 26.75
N ILE A 241 0.25 8.50 25.59
CA ILE A 241 -0.40 8.37 24.28
C ILE A 241 0.08 7.08 23.64
N THR A 242 -0.83 6.16 23.31
CA THR A 242 -0.48 4.90 22.64
C THR A 242 -0.79 4.97 21.15
N MET A 243 0.20 4.64 20.32
CA MET A 243 0.11 4.60 18.86
C MET A 243 0.35 3.17 18.37
N PHE A 244 -0.58 2.63 17.61
CA PHE A 244 -0.44 1.30 17.00
C PHE A 244 -1.12 1.26 15.62
N ILE A 245 -0.33 1.06 14.57
CA ILE A 245 -0.74 1.13 13.17
C ILE A 245 0.18 0.24 12.31
N GLY A 246 -0.21 -0.05 11.06
CA GLY A 246 0.61 -0.78 10.10
C GLY A 246 0.02 -2.12 9.66
N GLY A 247 -1.00 -2.62 10.36
CA GLY A 247 -1.68 -3.87 9.99
C GLY A 247 -2.37 -3.75 8.63
N ASN A 248 -3.15 -2.70 8.44
CA ASN A 248 -3.82 -2.43 7.16
C ASN A 248 -2.82 -2.11 6.03
N ASP A 249 -1.72 -1.42 6.33
CA ASP A 249 -0.64 -1.18 5.37
C ASP A 249 -0.07 -2.50 4.81
N LEU A 250 0.12 -3.51 5.66
CA LEU A 250 0.52 -4.87 5.22
C LEU A 250 -0.62 -5.62 4.51
N CYS A 251 -1.87 -5.42 4.93
CA CYS A 251 -3.03 -6.04 4.28
C CYS A 251 -3.22 -5.58 2.83
N ASP A 252 -2.81 -4.34 2.53
CA ASP A 252 -2.98 -3.69 1.23
C ASP A 252 -1.67 -3.55 0.42
N HIS A 253 -0.54 -4.01 0.95
CA HIS A 253 0.77 -3.78 0.32
C HIS A 253 0.87 -4.25 -1.14
N CYS A 254 0.12 -5.29 -1.51
CA CYS A 254 0.11 -5.84 -2.86
C CYS A 254 -0.86 -5.11 -3.81
N MET A 255 -1.63 -4.15 -3.32
CA MET A 255 -2.45 -3.24 -4.13
C MET A 255 -1.62 -2.07 -4.64
N ASP A 256 -0.77 -1.53 -3.77
CA ASP A 256 0.14 -0.44 -4.10
C ASP A 256 1.44 -0.57 -3.28
N THR A 257 2.41 -1.27 -3.86
CA THR A 257 3.71 -1.52 -3.21
C THR A 257 4.50 -0.24 -2.93
N VAL A 258 4.13 0.88 -3.55
CA VAL A 258 4.78 2.18 -3.35
C VAL A 258 4.13 2.90 -2.18
N TYR A 259 2.81 3.05 -2.22
CA TYR A 259 2.05 3.71 -1.15
C TYR A 259 2.28 3.03 0.20
N PHE A 260 2.41 1.69 0.19
CA PHE A 260 2.73 0.86 1.36
C PHE A 260 4.21 0.44 1.42
N SER A 261 5.13 1.20 0.84
CA SER A 261 6.57 0.97 1.04
C SER A 261 6.99 1.28 2.49
N PRO A 262 8.04 0.62 3.03
CA PRO A 262 8.53 0.90 4.38
C PRO A 262 8.85 2.39 4.60
N GLU A 263 9.45 3.03 3.60
CA GLU A 263 9.84 4.44 3.67
C GLU A 263 8.63 5.36 3.81
N ASN A 264 7.56 5.11 3.04
CA ASN A 264 6.34 5.92 3.09
C ASN A 264 5.56 5.69 4.40
N VAL A 265 5.41 4.43 4.81
CA VAL A 265 4.73 4.08 6.07
C VAL A 265 5.45 4.73 7.26
N VAL A 266 6.77 4.59 7.33
CA VAL A 266 7.58 5.18 8.41
C VAL A 266 7.55 6.71 8.33
N SER A 267 7.55 7.30 7.13
CA SER A 267 7.45 8.76 6.97
C SER A 267 6.12 9.33 7.49
N ARG A 268 4.99 8.62 7.31
CA ARG A 268 3.68 9.06 7.82
C ARG A 268 3.57 8.90 9.32
N ILE A 269 4.11 7.82 9.88
CA ILE A 269 4.25 7.65 11.33
C ILE A 269 5.11 8.78 11.92
N ARG A 270 6.21 9.13 11.25
CA ARG A 270 7.05 10.29 11.62
C ARG A 270 6.27 11.59 11.59
N GLU A 271 5.46 11.86 10.56
CA GLU A 271 4.65 13.09 10.51
C GLU A 271 3.71 13.18 11.73
N ALA A 272 3.03 12.09 12.08
CA ALA A 272 2.15 12.04 13.25
C ALA A 272 2.92 12.29 14.57
N LEU A 273 4.09 11.69 14.73
CA LEU A 273 4.96 11.90 15.90
C LEU A 273 5.55 13.32 15.96
N ASP A 274 5.93 13.90 14.82
CA ASP A 274 6.41 15.28 14.72
C ASP A 274 5.33 16.28 15.18
N ILE A 275 4.05 16.01 14.88
CA ILE A 275 2.92 16.83 15.38
C ILE A 275 2.80 16.71 16.91
N LEU A 276 2.84 15.49 17.46
CA LEU A 276 2.78 15.28 18.92
C LEU A 276 3.94 15.97 19.64
N HIS A 277 5.17 15.78 19.15
CA HIS A 277 6.37 16.38 19.73
C HIS A 277 6.32 17.91 19.69
N LYS A 278 5.77 18.48 18.60
CA LYS A 278 5.62 19.92 18.45
C LYS A 278 4.53 20.51 19.35
N GLU A 279 3.40 19.83 19.51
CA GLU A 279 2.18 20.42 20.08
C GLU A 279 1.83 19.98 21.50
N VAL A 280 2.25 18.79 21.93
CA VAL A 280 1.80 18.18 23.19
C VAL A 280 2.89 18.24 24.25
N PRO A 281 2.76 19.09 25.27
CA PRO A 281 3.69 19.10 26.39
C PRO A 281 3.38 17.96 27.38
N ARG A 282 4.40 17.54 28.12
CA ARG A 282 4.29 16.56 29.22
C ARG A 282 3.69 15.24 28.75
N ALA A 283 4.30 14.61 27.76
CA ALA A 283 3.81 13.36 27.19
C ALA A 283 4.88 12.28 27.08
N LEU A 284 4.48 11.05 27.43
CA LEU A 284 5.19 9.83 27.07
C LEU A 284 4.37 9.14 25.97
N VAL A 285 4.94 9.03 24.77
CA VAL A 285 4.28 8.36 23.65
C VAL A 285 4.78 6.93 23.55
N ASN A 286 3.87 5.96 23.68
CA ASN A 286 4.13 4.56 23.37
C ASN A 286 3.93 4.35 21.87
N LEU A 287 5.01 4.17 21.12
CA LEU A 287 4.94 3.65 19.75
C LEU A 287 5.05 2.14 19.80
N VAL A 288 3.95 1.42 19.56
CA VAL A 288 3.94 -0.05 19.64
C VAL A 288 4.39 -0.59 18.28
N GLU A 289 5.46 -1.39 18.29
CA GLU A 289 6.02 -1.95 17.05
C GLU A 289 5.02 -2.92 16.41
N LEU A 290 4.89 -2.86 15.09
CA LEU A 290 3.93 -3.69 14.35
C LEU A 290 4.20 -5.18 14.57
N LEU A 291 3.14 -5.97 14.76
CA LEU A 291 3.29 -7.40 14.96
C LEU A 291 3.84 -8.12 13.73
N HIS A 292 4.67 -9.14 13.96
CA HIS A 292 5.02 -10.08 12.89
C HIS A 292 3.81 -10.94 12.54
N ILE A 293 3.10 -10.58 11.46
CA ILE A 293 1.76 -11.09 11.14
C ILE A 293 1.76 -12.48 10.51
N VAL A 294 2.90 -12.90 9.95
CA VAL A 294 3.03 -14.13 9.15
C VAL A 294 2.60 -15.41 9.90
N PRO A 295 2.93 -15.62 11.18
CA PRO A 295 2.47 -16.79 11.94
C PRO A 295 0.94 -16.92 12.00
N LEU A 296 0.19 -15.81 11.96
CA LEU A 296 -1.27 -15.82 12.05
C LEU A 296 -1.95 -16.46 10.84
N ARG A 297 -1.25 -16.58 9.71
CA ARG A 297 -1.75 -17.25 8.49
C ARG A 297 -2.16 -18.71 8.76
N ARG A 298 -1.58 -19.37 9.76
CA ARG A 298 -1.94 -20.75 10.16
C ARG A 298 -3.42 -20.90 10.51
N LEU A 299 -4.07 -19.86 11.06
CA LEU A 299 -5.52 -19.87 11.34
C LEU A 299 -6.36 -20.09 10.08
N HIS A 300 -5.90 -19.53 8.96
CA HIS A 300 -6.61 -19.58 7.68
C HIS A 300 -6.19 -20.76 6.80
N GLN A 301 -5.15 -21.49 7.20
CA GLN A 301 -4.68 -22.73 6.56
C GLN A 301 -5.29 -23.97 7.22
N GLU A 302 -5.58 -23.90 8.52
CA GLU A 302 -6.21 -24.99 9.27
C GLU A 302 -7.73 -25.04 9.02
N LYS A 303 -8.16 -25.90 8.10
CA LYS A 303 -9.57 -26.01 7.70
C LYS A 303 -10.49 -26.41 8.85
N SER A 304 -10.02 -27.20 9.81
CA SER A 304 -10.84 -27.67 10.94
C SER A 304 -11.30 -26.54 11.88
N LEU A 305 -10.69 -25.36 11.78
CA LEU A 305 -11.06 -24.20 12.59
C LEU A 305 -12.30 -23.48 12.09
N ASN A 306 -12.78 -23.72 10.86
CA ASN A 306 -13.92 -23.01 10.26
C ASN A 306 -13.78 -21.47 10.34
N CYS A 307 -12.56 -20.97 10.19
CA CYS A 307 -12.31 -19.54 10.09
C CYS A 307 -12.90 -19.00 8.79
N PRO A 308 -13.51 -17.79 8.79
CA PRO A 308 -14.08 -17.19 7.58
C PRO A 308 -12.96 -16.63 6.69
N THR A 309 -12.10 -17.52 6.17
CA THR A 309 -10.95 -17.18 5.33
C THR A 309 -11.37 -16.42 4.07
N TRP A 310 -12.59 -16.65 3.58
CA TRP A 310 -13.16 -15.87 2.48
C TRP A 310 -13.27 -14.38 2.81
N LEU A 311 -13.66 -14.03 4.04
CA LEU A 311 -13.78 -12.65 4.50
C LEU A 311 -12.39 -12.01 4.63
N VAL A 312 -11.45 -12.71 5.26
CA VAL A 312 -10.09 -12.18 5.45
C VAL A 312 -9.35 -12.06 4.12
N LYS A 313 -9.67 -12.88 3.11
CA LYS A 313 -9.20 -12.68 1.73
C LYS A 313 -9.73 -11.41 1.08
N ILE A 314 -10.85 -10.85 1.54
CA ILE A 314 -11.37 -9.57 1.03
C ILE A 314 -10.61 -8.42 1.68
N VAL A 315 -10.43 -8.45 3.01
CA VAL A 315 -9.89 -7.31 3.77
C VAL A 315 -8.38 -7.35 4.00
N CYS A 316 -7.72 -8.49 3.82
CA CYS A 316 -6.28 -8.66 4.06
C CYS A 316 -5.65 -9.69 3.12
N ARG A 317 -6.00 -9.60 1.82
CA ARG A 317 -5.59 -10.58 0.82
C ARG A 317 -4.07 -10.75 0.74
N CYS A 318 -3.32 -9.65 0.87
CA CYS A 318 -1.88 -9.65 0.66
C CYS A 318 -1.13 -10.43 1.75
N VAL A 319 -1.78 -10.72 2.89
CA VAL A 319 -1.23 -11.53 3.98
C VAL A 319 -1.65 -13.00 3.86
N VAL A 320 -2.93 -13.27 3.61
CA VAL A 320 -3.47 -14.64 3.69
C VAL A 320 -3.41 -15.43 2.39
N GLN A 321 -3.31 -14.76 1.25
CA GLN A 321 -3.32 -15.40 -0.07
C GLN A 321 -1.97 -15.98 -0.53
N PRO A 322 -0.79 -15.40 -0.22
CA PRO A 322 0.50 -15.97 -0.63
C PRO A 322 0.64 -17.43 -0.23
N GLY A 323 1.19 -18.27 -1.13
CA GLY A 323 1.44 -19.68 -0.87
C GLY A 323 2.66 -19.92 0.02
N GLU A 324 2.73 -21.07 0.70
CA GLU A 324 3.94 -21.45 1.44
C GLU A 324 5.15 -21.57 0.51
N GLY A 325 6.30 -21.03 0.94
CA GLY A 325 7.53 -21.00 0.15
C GLY A 325 7.49 -20.08 -1.08
N SER A 326 6.44 -19.29 -1.28
CA SER A 326 6.31 -18.38 -2.42
C SER A 326 7.18 -17.12 -2.29
N VAL A 327 7.54 -16.52 -3.42
CA VAL A 327 8.26 -15.23 -3.46
C VAL A 327 7.39 -14.12 -2.85
N GLU A 328 6.08 -14.19 -3.02
CA GLU A 328 5.11 -13.26 -2.45
C GLU A 328 5.10 -13.34 -0.91
N LEU A 329 5.21 -14.55 -0.35
CA LEU A 329 5.32 -14.73 1.10
C LEU A 329 6.64 -14.20 1.64
N GLN A 330 7.76 -14.44 0.95
CA GLN A 330 9.06 -13.89 1.36
C GLN A 330 9.03 -12.36 1.32
N LYS A 331 8.44 -11.74 0.28
CA LYS A 331 8.25 -10.29 0.21
C LYS A 331 7.43 -9.75 1.38
N LEU A 332 6.36 -10.43 1.77
CA LEU A 332 5.57 -10.05 2.96
C LEU A 332 6.40 -10.11 4.24
N VAL A 333 7.21 -11.16 4.43
CA VAL A 333 8.14 -11.29 5.57
C VAL A 333 9.12 -10.12 5.59
N ASP A 334 9.79 -9.87 4.46
CA ASP A 334 10.78 -8.81 4.33
C ASP A 334 10.16 -7.43 4.58
N LEU A 335 8.96 -7.18 4.06
CA LEU A 335 8.22 -5.94 4.22
C LEU A 335 7.82 -5.71 5.69
N ASN A 336 7.27 -6.71 6.37
CA ASN A 336 6.92 -6.61 7.79
C ASN A 336 8.17 -6.29 8.63
N ARG A 337 9.30 -6.99 8.38
CA ARG A 337 10.58 -6.71 9.06
C ARG A 337 11.13 -5.32 8.73
N ALA A 338 10.93 -4.82 7.51
CA ALA A 338 11.33 -3.48 7.11
C ALA A 338 10.52 -2.40 7.86
N TYR A 339 9.21 -2.58 8.04
CA TYR A 339 8.40 -1.66 8.84
C TYR A 339 8.87 -1.63 10.30
N GLN A 340 9.04 -2.80 10.92
CA GLN A 340 9.54 -2.92 12.29
C GLN A 340 10.91 -2.21 12.45
N ARG A 341 11.83 -2.45 11.51
CA ARG A 341 13.15 -1.80 11.50
C ARG A 341 13.03 -0.28 11.35
N GLY A 342 12.26 0.21 10.39
CA GLY A 342 12.14 1.65 10.15
C GLY A 342 11.46 2.39 11.31
N MET A 343 10.47 1.78 11.98
CA MET A 343 9.89 2.34 13.21
C MET A 343 10.93 2.44 14.35
N ARG A 344 11.81 1.44 14.46
CA ARG A 344 12.89 1.46 15.45
C ARG A 344 13.94 2.51 15.13
N GLU A 345 14.45 2.55 13.90
CA GLU A 345 15.41 3.55 13.45
C GLU A 345 14.87 4.98 13.62
N LEU A 346 13.56 5.18 13.40
CA LEU A 346 12.90 6.46 13.63
C LEU A 346 12.99 6.91 15.10
N VAL A 347 12.70 6.03 16.06
CA VAL A 347 12.78 6.36 17.49
C VAL A 347 14.24 6.45 17.95
N ASP A 348 15.07 5.49 17.54
CA ASP A 348 16.50 5.41 17.91
C ASP A 348 17.33 6.54 17.30
N SER A 349 16.78 7.33 16.36
CA SER A 349 17.40 8.56 15.90
C SER A 349 17.55 9.64 16.99
N GLY A 350 16.87 9.49 18.12
CA GLY A 350 16.85 10.47 19.22
C GLY A 350 16.09 11.76 18.90
N ARG A 351 15.41 11.82 17.73
CA ARG A 351 14.72 13.02 17.23
C ARG A 351 13.69 13.61 18.20
N TYR A 352 13.08 12.78 19.04
CA TYR A 352 12.01 13.19 19.95
C TYR A 352 12.46 13.48 21.37
N ASP A 353 13.76 13.39 21.64
CA ASP A 353 14.37 13.62 22.96
C ASP A 353 15.14 14.95 22.99
N THR A 354 14.58 15.97 22.33
CA THR A 354 15.17 17.32 22.27
C THR A 354 14.84 18.20 23.48
N HIS A 355 13.85 17.78 24.29
CA HIS A 355 13.45 18.44 25.53
C HIS A 355 12.85 17.44 26.53
N SER A 356 13.07 17.69 27.82
CA SER A 356 12.79 16.73 28.88
C SER A 356 11.30 16.54 29.23
N ASN A 357 10.37 17.27 28.61
CA ASN A 357 8.93 17.15 28.89
C ASN A 357 8.20 16.23 27.89
N PHE A 358 8.92 15.58 26.97
CA PHE A 358 8.35 14.69 25.96
C PHE A 358 9.34 13.58 25.64
N THR A 359 8.85 12.40 25.31
CA THR A 359 9.67 11.33 24.73
C THR A 359 8.77 10.35 23.98
N VAL A 360 9.35 9.68 22.98
CA VAL A 360 8.72 8.54 22.29
C VAL A 360 9.48 7.29 22.69
N VAL A 361 8.75 6.28 23.20
CA VAL A 361 9.33 4.99 23.58
C VAL A 361 8.74 3.91 22.70
N LEU A 362 9.61 3.21 21.97
CA LEU A 362 9.22 2.03 21.21
C LEU A 362 8.88 0.89 22.17
N GLN A 363 7.72 0.25 22.00
CA GLN A 363 7.26 -0.90 22.78
C GLN A 363 7.26 -2.16 21.89
N PRO A 364 8.37 -2.93 21.87
CA PRO A 364 8.55 -4.02 20.90
C PRO A 364 7.95 -5.36 21.30
N PHE A 365 7.09 -5.43 22.32
CA PHE A 365 6.54 -6.71 22.81
C PHE A 365 5.75 -7.52 21.76
N PHE A 366 5.43 -6.92 20.62
CA PHE A 366 4.80 -7.58 19.47
C PHE A 366 5.73 -7.88 18.30
N ARG A 367 7.02 -7.54 18.40
CA ARG A 367 7.98 -7.77 17.32
C ARG A 367 7.97 -9.21 16.84
N ASP A 368 7.92 -10.15 17.77
CA ASP A 368 7.73 -11.57 17.49
C ASP A 368 6.54 -12.10 18.30
N VAL A 369 5.56 -12.67 17.59
CA VAL A 369 4.37 -13.25 18.22
C VAL A 369 4.41 -14.76 18.06
N VAL A 370 4.26 -15.47 19.17
CA VAL A 370 4.03 -16.91 19.18
C VAL A 370 2.53 -17.13 19.05
N LEU A 371 2.10 -17.81 17.98
CA LEU A 371 0.70 -18.15 17.78
C LEU A 371 0.25 -19.13 18.88
N PRO A 372 -0.78 -18.81 19.67
CA PRO A 372 -1.31 -19.74 20.66
C PRO A 372 -1.85 -21.01 20.00
N VAL A 373 -1.50 -22.16 20.56
CA VAL A 373 -1.94 -23.48 20.08
C VAL A 373 -2.55 -24.30 21.21
N LEU A 374 -3.49 -25.15 20.86
CA LEU A 374 -4.04 -26.19 21.73
C LEU A 374 -3.02 -27.32 21.93
N GLU A 375 -3.30 -28.24 22.85
CA GLU A 375 -2.44 -29.42 23.11
C GLU A 375 -2.24 -30.29 21.86
N ASP A 376 -3.21 -30.29 20.94
CA ASP A 376 -3.15 -31.01 19.66
C ASP A 376 -2.34 -30.27 18.57
N GLY A 377 -1.78 -29.10 18.88
CA GLY A 377 -0.95 -28.29 17.99
C GLY A 377 -1.72 -27.38 17.03
N ARG A 378 -3.06 -27.42 17.02
CA ARG A 378 -3.88 -26.50 16.22
C ARG A 378 -3.94 -25.10 16.85
N PRO A 379 -4.08 -24.03 16.06
CA PRO A 379 -4.26 -22.68 16.60
C PRO A 379 -5.47 -22.58 17.54
N ASP A 380 -5.28 -21.95 18.70
CA ASP A 380 -6.36 -21.74 19.66
C ASP A 380 -7.20 -20.51 19.27
N ARG A 381 -8.41 -20.77 18.74
CA ARG A 381 -9.36 -19.72 18.32
C ARG A 381 -9.83 -18.83 19.47
N SER A 382 -9.71 -19.22 20.73
CA SER A 382 -10.17 -18.42 21.87
C SER A 382 -9.44 -17.08 22.02
N PHE A 383 -8.28 -16.93 21.37
CA PHE A 383 -7.50 -15.70 21.33
C PHE A 383 -7.94 -14.72 20.21
N PHE A 384 -8.88 -15.13 19.36
CA PHE A 384 -9.33 -14.36 18.20
C PHE A 384 -10.84 -14.09 18.27
N SER A 385 -11.25 -13.01 17.61
CA SER A 385 -12.66 -12.72 17.37
C SER A 385 -13.25 -13.71 16.34
N PRO A 386 -14.59 -13.74 16.13
CA PRO A 386 -15.24 -14.65 15.20
C PRO A 386 -14.67 -14.65 13.77
N ASP A 387 -14.04 -13.57 13.33
CA ASP A 387 -13.40 -13.47 12.02
C ASP A 387 -12.03 -14.18 11.89
N CYS A 388 -11.49 -14.70 13.00
CA CYS A 388 -10.14 -15.25 13.11
C CYS A 388 -9.01 -14.29 12.70
N PHE A 389 -9.26 -12.98 12.77
CA PHE A 389 -8.30 -11.96 12.39
C PHE A 389 -8.14 -10.91 13.50
N HIS A 390 -9.23 -10.27 13.92
CA HIS A 390 -9.20 -9.43 15.11
C HIS A 390 -8.99 -10.27 16.36
N LEU A 391 -8.47 -9.64 17.41
CA LEU A 391 -8.10 -10.30 18.65
C LEU A 391 -9.27 -10.30 19.63
N SER A 392 -9.43 -11.39 20.40
CA SER A 392 -10.49 -11.48 21.41
C SER A 392 -10.15 -10.65 22.65
N GLN A 393 -11.13 -10.50 23.56
CA GLN A 393 -10.88 -9.91 24.89
C GLN A 393 -9.73 -10.58 25.65
N LYS A 394 -9.52 -11.89 25.45
CA LYS A 394 -8.42 -12.66 26.07
C LYS A 394 -7.07 -12.12 25.63
N SER A 395 -6.90 -11.94 24.33
CA SER A 395 -5.69 -11.37 23.75
C SER A 395 -5.51 -9.90 24.14
N HIS A 396 -6.59 -9.10 24.10
CA HIS A 396 -6.54 -7.70 24.55
C HIS A 396 -6.09 -7.55 26.01
N ALA A 397 -6.55 -8.43 26.91
CA ALA A 397 -6.07 -8.46 28.28
C ALA A 397 -4.55 -8.70 28.34
N LEU A 398 -4.04 -9.71 27.63
CA LEU A 398 -2.61 -10.02 27.59
C LEU A 398 -1.78 -8.90 26.94
N MET A 399 -2.30 -8.25 25.90
CA MET A 399 -1.67 -7.08 25.27
C MET A 399 -1.52 -5.92 26.24
N ALA A 400 -2.54 -5.63 27.05
CA ALA A 400 -2.48 -4.60 28.07
C ALA A 400 -1.40 -4.89 29.12
N ARG A 401 -1.30 -6.16 29.56
CA ARG A 401 -0.25 -6.61 30.50
C ARG A 401 1.15 -6.52 29.88
N ALA A 402 1.27 -6.93 28.61
CA ALA A 402 2.53 -6.87 27.87
C ALA A 402 3.00 -5.42 27.72
N LEU A 403 2.13 -4.52 27.27
CA LEU A 403 2.43 -3.09 27.16
C LEU A 403 2.85 -2.50 28.50
N TRP A 404 2.07 -2.73 29.55
CA TRP A 404 2.38 -2.25 30.89
C TRP A 404 3.75 -2.73 31.37
N ASN A 405 4.05 -4.02 31.25
CA ASN A 405 5.34 -4.57 31.64
C ASN A 405 6.48 -3.96 30.82
N ASN A 406 6.27 -3.76 29.51
CA ASN A 406 7.27 -3.17 28.63
C ASN A 406 7.53 -1.69 28.95
N MET A 407 6.52 -0.95 29.41
CA MET A 407 6.69 0.42 29.94
C MET A 407 7.54 0.48 31.22
N LEU A 408 7.67 -0.62 31.96
CA LEU A 408 8.52 -0.73 33.17
C LEU A 408 9.91 -1.34 32.89
N GLU A 409 10.11 -1.92 31.70
CA GLU A 409 11.37 -2.54 31.29
C GLU A 409 12.35 -1.51 30.70
N PRO A 410 13.62 -1.51 31.13
CA PRO A 410 14.60 -0.54 30.66
C PRO A 410 14.84 -0.66 29.15
N LEU A 411 15.09 0.46 28.49
CA LEU A 411 15.45 0.48 27.07
C LEU A 411 16.75 -0.33 26.85
N GLY A 412 16.84 -1.00 25.70
CA GLY A 412 17.88 -1.99 25.40
C GLY A 412 17.60 -3.39 25.96
N ASN A 413 16.70 -3.54 26.93
CA ASN A 413 16.33 -4.84 27.51
C ASN A 413 14.80 -4.99 27.66
N LYS A 414 14.05 -4.45 26.69
CA LYS A 414 12.60 -4.64 26.58
C LYS A 414 12.29 -6.02 26.01
N THR A 415 11.24 -6.65 26.53
CA THR A 415 10.70 -7.89 25.97
C THR A 415 10.24 -7.66 24.53
N GLN A 416 10.63 -8.54 23.60
CA GLN A 416 10.33 -8.44 22.16
C GLN A 416 9.43 -9.57 21.65
N THR A 417 9.41 -10.69 22.38
CA THR A 417 8.65 -11.88 22.03
C THR A 417 7.65 -12.18 23.13
N GLN A 418 6.40 -12.47 22.77
CA GLN A 418 5.38 -12.86 23.73
C GLN A 418 4.75 -14.20 23.37
N ASP A 419 4.65 -15.07 24.38
CA ASP A 419 3.86 -16.29 24.34
C ASP A 419 2.60 -16.09 25.18
N PHE A 420 1.48 -15.87 24.49
CA PHE A 420 0.19 -15.65 25.14
C PHE A 420 -0.39 -16.92 25.76
N THR A 421 0.08 -18.11 25.38
CA THR A 421 -0.34 -19.38 26.00
C THR A 421 0.23 -19.51 27.41
N ALA A 422 1.47 -19.07 27.63
CA ALA A 422 2.09 -19.05 28.95
C ALA A 422 1.42 -18.08 29.94
N GLY A 423 0.60 -17.15 29.42
CA GLY A 423 0.02 -16.06 30.18
C GLY A 423 1.05 -14.98 30.54
N ILE A 424 0.54 -13.82 30.94
CA ILE A 424 1.36 -12.67 31.34
C ILE A 424 0.81 -12.17 32.67
N SER A 425 1.67 -11.95 33.67
CA SER A 425 1.31 -11.30 34.93
C SER A 425 1.65 -9.82 34.89
N VAL A 426 0.85 -9.00 35.59
CA VAL A 426 1.11 -7.55 35.69
C VAL A 426 2.22 -7.31 36.71
N LYS A 427 3.32 -6.68 36.29
CA LYS A 427 4.47 -6.36 37.16
C LYS A 427 4.22 -5.07 37.95
N CYS A 428 4.85 -4.97 39.12
CA CYS A 428 4.90 -3.72 39.88
C CYS A 428 6.16 -2.90 39.58
N PRO A 429 6.08 -1.56 39.58
CA PRO A 429 7.27 -0.72 39.57
C PRO A 429 8.18 -1.07 40.76
N SER A 430 9.48 -1.16 40.50
CA SER A 430 10.45 -1.45 41.56
C SER A 430 10.69 -0.23 42.45
N LYS A 431 11.00 -0.44 43.75
CA LYS A 431 11.35 0.67 44.66
C LYS A 431 12.58 1.48 44.20
N SER A 432 13.56 0.82 43.58
CA SER A 432 14.77 1.45 43.06
C SER A 432 14.56 2.18 41.73
N SER A 433 13.48 1.88 41.01
CA SER A 433 13.10 2.54 39.77
C SER A 433 11.57 2.58 39.65
N PRO A 434 10.91 3.53 40.34
CA PRO A 434 9.45 3.65 40.35
C PRO A 434 8.88 4.38 39.11
N PHE A 435 9.73 4.69 38.14
CA PHE A 435 9.40 5.50 36.97
C PHE A 435 8.99 4.64 35.76
N LEU A 436 8.20 5.23 34.86
CA LEU A 436 8.03 4.73 33.50
C LEU A 436 9.36 4.85 32.75
N ARG A 437 9.76 3.80 32.02
CA ARG A 437 11.10 3.71 31.43
C ARG A 437 11.23 4.54 30.17
N THR A 438 12.28 5.35 30.16
CA THR A 438 12.71 6.23 29.07
C THR A 438 14.21 6.02 28.82
N TYR A 439 14.78 6.59 27.76
CA TYR A 439 16.21 6.41 27.47
C TYR A 439 17.10 6.87 28.63
N GLU A 440 16.81 8.03 29.21
CA GLU A 440 17.63 8.63 30.27
C GLU A 440 17.62 7.78 31.54
N ASN A 441 16.44 7.43 32.06
CA ASN A 441 16.32 6.61 33.28
C ASN A 441 16.60 5.11 33.07
N SER A 442 16.90 4.71 31.83
CA SER A 442 17.43 3.37 31.50
C SER A 442 18.94 3.37 31.29
N ASN A 443 19.60 4.55 31.36
CA ASN A 443 20.99 4.73 30.96
C ASN A 443 21.27 4.19 29.53
N TYR A 444 20.29 4.39 28.64
CA TYR A 444 20.36 3.93 27.27
C TYR A 444 20.91 5.05 26.40
N THR A 445 21.99 4.77 25.68
CA THR A 445 22.52 5.66 24.65
C THR A 445 22.03 5.13 23.31
N TYR A 446 21.37 6.00 22.54
CA TYR A 446 20.97 5.66 21.18
C TYR A 446 22.21 5.28 20.37
N PRO A 447 22.12 4.30 19.45
CA PRO A 447 23.19 4.02 18.51
C PRO A 447 23.56 5.32 17.78
N ASP A 448 24.85 5.60 17.60
CA ASP A 448 25.26 6.72 16.77
C ASP A 448 24.57 6.59 15.40
N PRO A 449 23.93 7.65 14.88
CA PRO A 449 23.43 7.60 13.52
C PRO A 449 24.60 7.19 12.61
N PRO A 450 24.40 6.23 11.69
CA PRO A 450 25.48 5.75 10.85
C PRO A 450 26.15 6.96 10.21
N PRO A 451 27.50 7.02 10.20
CA PRO A 451 28.20 8.17 9.65
C PRO A 451 27.70 8.42 8.24
N PRO A 452 27.42 9.68 7.86
CA PRO A 452 27.00 9.98 6.51
C PRO A 452 28.06 9.37 5.57
N PRO A 453 27.64 8.55 4.58
CA PRO A 453 28.58 7.92 3.68
C PRO A 453 29.47 9.02 3.09
N PRO A 454 30.78 8.75 2.90
CA PRO A 454 31.68 9.72 2.29
C PRO A 454 31.05 10.20 0.98
N PRO A 455 31.19 11.50 0.63
CA PRO A 455 30.57 12.05 -0.56
C PRO A 455 31.00 11.21 -1.76
N ASN A 456 30.00 10.66 -2.46
CA ASN A 456 30.24 9.80 -3.61
C ASN A 456 31.11 10.54 -4.63
N THR A 457 32.29 10.00 -4.90
CA THR A 457 33.23 10.57 -5.87
C THR A 457 32.78 10.33 -7.31
N ASN A 458 31.87 9.37 -7.52
CA ASN A 458 31.32 8.98 -8.80
C ASN A 458 29.99 8.23 -8.62
N TRP A 459 29.28 7.96 -9.71
CA TRP A 459 27.97 7.30 -9.71
C TRP A 459 28.01 5.93 -10.40
N GLY A 460 29.16 5.26 -10.34
CA GLY A 460 29.33 3.93 -10.89
C GLY A 460 28.78 2.83 -9.98
N SER A 461 28.78 1.62 -10.51
CA SER A 461 28.28 0.41 -9.85
C SER A 461 29.34 -0.68 -9.83
N ASP A 462 29.20 -1.57 -8.84
CA ASP A 462 29.99 -2.77 -8.73
C ASP A 462 29.27 -3.91 -9.46
N PHE A 463 30.04 -4.79 -10.10
CA PHE A 463 29.51 -5.79 -11.03
C PHE A 463 30.04 -7.16 -10.65
N PHE A 464 29.13 -8.06 -10.27
CA PHE A 464 29.45 -9.36 -9.66
C PHE A 464 28.94 -10.55 -10.47
N CYS A 465 28.49 -10.33 -11.71
CA CYS A 465 27.97 -11.41 -12.55
C CYS A 465 29.08 -12.35 -12.98
N THR A 466 28.80 -13.66 -12.94
CA THR A 466 29.75 -14.73 -13.23
C THR A 466 29.62 -15.28 -14.65
N ASP A 467 28.40 -15.51 -15.13
CA ASP A 467 28.14 -15.94 -16.51
C ASP A 467 28.08 -14.71 -17.44
N LEU A 468 29.19 -14.46 -18.13
CA LEU A 468 29.34 -13.37 -19.10
C LEU A 468 29.44 -13.89 -20.54
N ALA A 469 29.29 -15.20 -20.75
CA ALA A 469 29.59 -15.81 -22.03
C ALA A 469 28.51 -15.48 -23.08
N PRO A 470 28.90 -15.24 -24.35
CA PRO A 470 27.94 -15.18 -25.45
C PRO A 470 27.23 -16.52 -25.63
N SER A 471 26.15 -16.50 -26.41
CA SER A 471 25.52 -17.75 -26.86
C SER A 471 26.52 -18.59 -27.66
N SER A 472 26.41 -19.91 -27.59
CA SER A 472 27.30 -20.85 -28.29
C SER A 472 27.29 -20.67 -29.81
N SER A 473 26.19 -20.14 -30.35
CA SER A 473 26.08 -19.61 -31.70
C SER A 473 25.28 -18.30 -31.66
N VAL A 474 25.47 -17.44 -32.67
CA VAL A 474 24.67 -16.21 -32.80
C VAL A 474 23.19 -16.59 -32.88
N PRO A 475 22.33 -16.15 -31.94
CA PRO A 475 20.96 -16.58 -31.92
C PRO A 475 20.21 -16.05 -33.13
N THR A 476 19.29 -16.85 -33.67
CA THR A 476 18.39 -16.43 -34.76
C THR A 476 17.08 -15.82 -34.23
N SER A 477 16.75 -16.10 -32.98
CA SER A 477 15.55 -15.63 -32.30
C SER A 477 15.90 -14.67 -31.17
N VAL A 478 15.19 -13.55 -31.11
CA VAL A 478 15.34 -12.52 -30.08
C VAL A 478 14.96 -13.05 -28.70
N HIS A 479 14.12 -14.09 -28.65
CA HIS A 479 13.68 -14.76 -27.42
C HIS A 479 14.78 -15.61 -26.77
N ARG A 480 15.93 -15.77 -27.45
CA ARG A 480 17.13 -16.47 -26.96
C ARG A 480 18.35 -15.54 -26.89
N LEU A 481 18.12 -14.24 -26.86
CA LEU A 481 19.19 -13.25 -26.83
C LEU A 481 19.81 -13.15 -25.43
N ARG A 482 21.10 -13.43 -25.31
CA ARG A 482 21.90 -13.14 -24.10
C ARG A 482 22.48 -11.73 -24.17
N PRO A 483 22.81 -11.08 -23.06
CA PRO A 483 23.43 -9.76 -23.07
C PRO A 483 24.71 -9.65 -23.91
N ALA A 484 25.54 -10.70 -23.90
CA ALA A 484 26.79 -10.77 -24.68
C ALA A 484 26.57 -10.90 -26.20
N ASP A 485 25.36 -11.26 -26.65
CA ASP A 485 25.04 -11.36 -28.08
C ASP A 485 24.76 -10.00 -28.71
N ILE A 486 24.42 -8.98 -27.91
CA ILE A 486 24.14 -7.62 -28.39
C ILE A 486 25.44 -6.98 -28.89
N LYS A 487 25.44 -6.55 -30.14
CA LYS A 487 26.58 -5.91 -30.80
C LYS A 487 26.43 -4.40 -30.90
N VAL A 488 25.19 -3.92 -31.09
CA VAL A 488 24.90 -2.51 -31.33
C VAL A 488 23.85 -2.01 -30.33
N VAL A 489 24.10 -0.83 -29.76
CA VAL A 489 23.13 -0.07 -28.97
C VAL A 489 22.76 1.23 -29.68
N ALA A 490 21.49 1.63 -29.55
CA ALA A 490 21.00 2.91 -30.06
C ALA A 490 19.91 3.49 -29.14
N SER A 491 19.65 4.78 -29.27
CA SER A 491 18.58 5.43 -28.50
C SER A 491 17.80 6.46 -29.28
N LEU A 492 16.50 6.56 -28.95
CA LEU A 492 15.52 7.50 -29.48
C LEU A 492 14.87 8.22 -28.30
N GLY A 493 14.59 9.51 -28.42
CA GLY A 493 13.91 10.24 -27.36
C GLY A 493 14.16 11.75 -27.32
N ASP A 494 14.03 12.31 -26.12
CA ASP A 494 14.09 13.74 -25.85
C ASP A 494 15.36 14.16 -25.08
N SER A 495 15.28 15.29 -24.36
CA SER A 495 16.36 15.87 -23.56
C SER A 495 16.88 14.93 -22.48
N ILE A 496 16.05 14.07 -21.88
CA ILE A 496 16.50 13.10 -20.89
C ILE A 496 17.41 12.06 -21.56
N THR A 497 17.09 11.63 -22.78
CA THR A 497 17.94 10.68 -23.54
C THR A 497 19.23 11.34 -24.07
N THR A 498 19.26 12.66 -24.25
CA THR A 498 20.50 13.40 -24.57
C THR A 498 21.43 13.61 -23.37
N GLY A 499 20.98 13.39 -22.14
CA GLY A 499 21.74 13.78 -20.95
C GLY A 499 21.79 15.29 -20.74
N PHE A 500 20.71 16.01 -21.09
CA PHE A 500 20.61 17.45 -20.95
C PHE A 500 20.86 17.88 -19.50
N GLY A 501 21.93 18.65 -19.29
CA GLY A 501 22.28 19.17 -17.98
C GLY A 501 22.72 18.14 -16.95
N ALA A 502 22.98 16.87 -17.31
CA ALA A 502 23.22 15.80 -16.34
C ALA A 502 24.39 16.11 -15.37
N LYS A 503 25.45 16.77 -15.84
CA LYS A 503 26.62 17.14 -15.02
C LYS A 503 26.72 18.62 -14.69
N SER A 504 25.65 19.38 -14.94
CA SER A 504 25.65 20.84 -14.79
C SER A 504 25.80 21.25 -13.34
N LYS A 505 26.75 22.15 -13.07
CA LYS A 505 26.97 22.72 -11.73
C LYS A 505 26.26 24.06 -11.52
N ASN A 506 25.80 24.68 -12.61
CA ASN A 506 25.11 25.97 -12.60
C ASN A 506 24.25 26.12 -13.88
N LEU A 507 23.40 27.15 -13.91
CA LEU A 507 22.47 27.41 -15.00
C LEU A 507 23.14 27.74 -16.34
N LEU A 508 24.38 28.26 -16.34
CA LEU A 508 25.12 28.53 -17.59
C LEU A 508 25.48 27.23 -18.32
N GLN A 509 25.70 26.15 -17.57
CA GLN A 509 26.01 24.81 -18.10
C GLN A 509 24.77 23.99 -18.44
N LEU A 510 23.56 24.43 -18.05
CA LEU A 510 22.33 23.66 -18.21
C LEU A 510 22.10 23.21 -19.67
N LYS A 511 22.43 24.07 -20.64
CA LYS A 511 22.25 23.80 -22.08
C LYS A 511 23.19 22.73 -22.65
N THR A 512 24.12 22.20 -21.85
CA THR A 512 25.06 21.17 -22.29
C THR A 512 24.39 19.79 -22.27
N GLU A 513 24.40 19.10 -23.42
CA GLU A 513 23.98 17.70 -23.54
C GLU A 513 25.15 16.77 -23.22
N TYR A 514 25.14 16.15 -22.04
CA TYR A 514 26.18 15.22 -21.60
C TYR A 514 25.87 13.79 -22.08
N ARG A 515 25.83 13.60 -23.41
CA ARG A 515 25.42 12.33 -24.04
C ARG A 515 26.24 11.13 -23.56
N GLY A 516 27.51 11.32 -23.22
CA GLY A 516 28.40 10.29 -22.70
C GLY A 516 28.01 9.69 -21.35
N VAL A 517 27.19 10.38 -20.54
CA VAL A 517 26.62 9.86 -19.28
C VAL A 517 25.11 9.61 -19.36
N SER A 518 24.52 9.62 -20.56
CA SER A 518 23.10 9.31 -20.74
C SER A 518 22.80 7.87 -20.30
N TRP A 519 21.69 7.68 -19.59
CA TRP A 519 21.36 6.44 -18.89
C TRP A 519 21.21 5.25 -19.84
N SER A 520 20.65 5.49 -21.03
CA SER A 520 20.33 4.46 -22.02
C SER A 520 21.41 4.22 -23.06
N ILE A 521 22.35 5.16 -23.27
CA ILE A 521 23.27 5.12 -24.42
C ILE A 521 24.68 5.71 -24.16
N GLY A 522 24.93 6.31 -23.00
CA GLY A 522 26.25 6.87 -22.69
C GLY A 522 27.30 5.78 -22.47
N GLY A 523 28.56 6.04 -22.82
CA GLY A 523 29.69 5.12 -22.61
C GLY A 523 30.97 5.78 -22.11
N ASP A 524 30.85 6.94 -21.46
CA ASP A 524 31.98 7.56 -20.78
C ASP A 524 32.47 6.67 -19.63
N LYS A 525 33.81 6.63 -19.47
CA LYS A 525 34.50 5.91 -18.38
C LYS A 525 34.13 4.42 -18.31
N THR A 526 34.34 3.79 -17.15
CA THR A 526 34.00 2.40 -16.85
C THR A 526 32.72 2.32 -16.01
N LEU A 527 32.10 1.13 -15.94
CA LEU A 527 30.94 0.88 -15.06
C LEU A 527 31.21 1.26 -13.60
N LYS A 528 32.44 1.08 -13.11
CA LYS A 528 32.83 1.42 -11.73
C LYS A 528 32.77 2.91 -11.43
N GLU A 529 32.77 3.77 -12.45
CA GLU A 529 32.72 5.22 -12.31
C GLU A 529 31.41 5.85 -12.81
N VAL A 530 30.83 5.32 -13.89
CA VAL A 530 29.62 5.86 -14.51
C VAL A 530 28.72 4.69 -14.89
N THR A 531 27.51 4.64 -14.34
CA THR A 531 26.57 3.58 -14.68
C THR A 531 25.64 4.03 -15.81
N THR A 532 25.71 3.32 -16.92
CA THR A 532 24.84 3.46 -18.10
C THR A 532 24.58 2.07 -18.67
N LEU A 533 23.51 1.92 -19.46
CA LEU A 533 23.21 0.63 -20.09
C LEU A 533 24.40 0.10 -20.93
N PRO A 534 25.09 0.90 -21.77
CA PRO A 534 26.28 0.43 -22.47
C PRO A 534 27.44 0.06 -21.54
N ASN A 535 27.63 0.76 -20.42
CA ASN A 535 28.69 0.42 -19.47
C ASN A 535 28.43 -0.92 -18.78
N ILE A 536 27.16 -1.28 -18.55
CA ILE A 536 26.77 -2.61 -18.08
C ILE A 536 27.04 -3.65 -19.16
N LEU A 537 26.50 -3.45 -20.37
CA LEU A 537 26.63 -4.38 -21.51
C LEU A 537 28.09 -4.64 -21.92
N ARG A 538 28.98 -3.65 -21.80
CA ARG A 538 30.42 -3.83 -22.13
C ARG A 538 31.15 -4.83 -21.23
N ASN A 539 30.62 -5.18 -20.07
CA ASN A 539 31.15 -6.28 -19.27
C ASN A 539 30.83 -7.66 -19.89
N PHE A 540 29.76 -7.75 -20.67
CA PHE A 540 29.37 -8.96 -21.41
C PHE A 540 29.99 -8.99 -22.81
N ASN A 541 29.98 -7.85 -23.52
CA ASN A 541 30.58 -7.71 -24.85
C ASN A 541 31.45 -6.44 -24.92
N PRO A 542 32.78 -6.55 -24.77
CA PRO A 542 33.69 -5.41 -24.85
C PRO A 542 33.70 -4.70 -26.21
N SER A 543 33.26 -5.38 -27.29
CA SER A 543 33.19 -4.85 -28.65
C SER A 543 31.86 -4.16 -28.99
N LEU A 544 31.04 -3.84 -27.97
CA LEU A 544 29.77 -3.13 -28.16
C LEU A 544 29.98 -1.81 -28.91
N TYR A 545 29.12 -1.53 -29.90
CA TYR A 545 29.18 -0.34 -30.74
C TYR A 545 27.90 0.53 -30.63
N GLY A 546 28.00 1.80 -31.04
CA GLY A 546 26.86 2.73 -31.14
C GLY A 546 26.60 3.63 -29.93
N PHE A 547 27.33 3.46 -28.82
CA PHE A 547 27.17 4.29 -27.63
C PHE A 547 27.78 5.70 -27.78
N SER A 548 27.26 6.65 -27.02
CA SER A 548 27.69 8.05 -27.01
C SER A 548 28.90 8.29 -26.10
N LYS A 549 29.73 9.27 -26.44
CA LYS A 549 30.84 9.75 -25.60
C LYS A 549 30.83 11.27 -25.48
N ASN A 550 31.41 11.80 -24.41
CA ASN A 550 31.60 13.23 -24.18
C ASN A 550 30.27 14.03 -24.23
N VAL A 551 30.34 15.27 -24.71
CA VAL A 551 29.22 16.22 -24.76
C VAL A 551 28.85 16.56 -26.21
N GLY A 552 27.61 16.98 -26.43
CA GLY A 552 27.14 17.43 -27.74
C GLY A 552 27.01 16.30 -28.78
N THR A 553 26.89 16.67 -30.06
CA THR A 553 26.51 15.74 -31.14
C THR A 553 27.69 15.12 -31.90
N GLU A 554 28.93 15.62 -31.71
CA GLU A 554 30.11 15.15 -32.45
C GLU A 554 30.43 13.66 -32.19
N HIS A 555 30.14 13.19 -30.98
CA HIS A 555 30.40 11.82 -30.55
C HIS A 555 29.13 11.14 -30.02
N SER A 556 27.97 11.41 -30.64
CA SER A 556 26.68 10.87 -30.22
C SER A 556 26.51 9.37 -30.49
N GLY A 557 27.34 8.74 -31.32
CA GLY A 557 27.08 7.38 -31.78
C GLY A 557 25.68 7.29 -32.42
N PHE A 558 24.91 6.28 -32.04
CA PHE A 558 23.51 6.10 -32.47
C PHE A 558 22.47 6.68 -31.49
N ASN A 559 22.85 7.71 -30.72
CA ASN A 559 21.89 8.50 -29.96
C ASN A 559 21.21 9.54 -30.86
N MET A 560 20.02 9.20 -31.36
CA MET A 560 19.23 10.07 -32.25
C MET A 560 18.29 11.01 -31.49
N ALA A 561 18.33 11.00 -30.15
CA ALA A 561 17.49 11.87 -29.33
C ALA A 561 17.81 13.35 -29.53
N VAL A 562 16.78 14.18 -29.38
CA VAL A 562 16.83 15.63 -29.58
C VAL A 562 16.16 16.31 -28.40
N SER A 563 16.84 17.27 -27.76
CA SER A 563 16.25 18.05 -26.68
C SER A 563 15.00 18.79 -27.15
N GLY A 564 13.90 18.66 -26.41
CA GLY A 564 12.60 19.22 -26.76
C GLY A 564 11.76 18.39 -27.75
N ALA A 565 12.23 17.20 -28.15
CA ALA A 565 11.46 16.33 -29.03
C ALA A 565 10.13 15.86 -28.40
N GLU A 566 9.12 15.73 -29.24
CA GLU A 566 7.80 15.20 -28.92
C GLU A 566 7.62 13.82 -29.58
N ALA A 567 6.52 13.12 -29.29
CA ALA A 567 6.25 11.83 -29.93
C ALA A 567 6.21 11.93 -31.48
N PHE A 568 5.72 13.06 -32.01
CA PHE A 568 5.69 13.37 -33.44
C PHE A 568 7.07 13.33 -34.12
N ASP A 569 8.16 13.60 -33.39
CA ASP A 569 9.52 13.64 -33.96
C ASP A 569 10.17 12.26 -34.09
N ILE A 570 9.67 11.26 -33.35
CA ILE A 570 10.30 9.94 -33.27
C ILE A 570 10.39 9.22 -34.61
N PRO A 571 9.37 9.25 -35.51
CA PRO A 571 9.50 8.66 -36.85
C PRO A 571 10.72 9.19 -37.63
N ASN A 572 11.05 10.48 -37.48
CA ASN A 572 12.24 11.06 -38.12
C ASN A 572 13.53 10.64 -37.42
N GLN A 573 13.53 10.49 -36.09
CA GLN A 573 14.67 9.91 -35.38
C GLN A 573 14.93 8.46 -35.83
N VAL A 574 13.88 7.66 -36.02
CA VAL A 574 13.94 6.28 -36.52
C VAL A 574 14.53 6.20 -37.93
N ARG A 575 14.04 7.04 -38.86
CA ARG A 575 14.59 7.08 -40.24
C ARG A 575 16.08 7.40 -40.25
N ARG A 576 16.51 8.36 -39.44
CA ARG A 576 17.94 8.71 -39.28
C ARG A 576 18.74 7.56 -38.66
N LEU A 577 18.19 6.86 -37.67
CA LEU A 577 18.82 5.69 -37.07
C LEU A 577 19.04 4.58 -38.08
N ILE A 578 18.00 4.22 -38.84
CA ILE A 578 18.07 3.17 -39.88
C ILE A 578 19.14 3.53 -40.91
N GLN A 579 19.14 4.77 -41.41
CA GLN A 579 20.13 5.24 -42.38
C GLN A 579 21.55 5.18 -41.80
N ALA A 580 21.75 5.68 -40.57
CA ALA A 580 23.06 5.67 -39.92
C ALA A 580 23.60 4.25 -39.70
N MET A 581 22.75 3.28 -39.37
CA MET A 581 23.18 1.88 -39.22
C MET A 581 23.51 1.23 -40.58
N LYS A 582 22.76 1.55 -41.65
CA LYS A 582 23.04 1.06 -43.01
C LYS A 582 24.34 1.65 -43.59
N ASP A 583 24.64 2.90 -43.26
CA ASP A 583 25.85 3.61 -43.75
C ASP A 583 27.11 3.29 -42.92
N SER A 584 26.94 2.70 -41.74
CA SER A 584 28.04 2.37 -40.83
C SER A 584 28.85 1.19 -41.35
N LYS A 585 30.17 1.34 -41.43
CA LYS A 585 31.09 0.26 -41.81
C LYS A 585 31.35 -0.74 -40.66
N ASP A 586 31.04 -0.33 -39.43
CA ASP A 586 31.28 -1.10 -38.21
C ASP A 586 30.06 -1.92 -37.77
N VAL A 587 28.94 -1.82 -38.51
CA VAL A 587 27.70 -2.55 -38.22
C VAL A 587 27.37 -3.46 -39.38
N ASP A 588 27.29 -4.76 -39.12
CA ASP A 588 26.62 -5.67 -40.05
C ASP A 588 25.11 -5.49 -39.88
N PHE A 589 24.53 -4.64 -40.73
CA PHE A 589 23.12 -4.26 -40.64
C PHE A 589 22.20 -5.48 -40.66
N GLU A 590 22.53 -6.55 -41.37
CA GLU A 590 21.69 -7.75 -41.47
C GLU A 590 21.90 -8.71 -40.30
N ASN A 591 23.13 -8.88 -39.84
CA ASN A 591 23.48 -9.98 -38.93
C ASN A 591 23.73 -9.57 -37.47
N ASP A 592 24.06 -8.31 -37.17
CA ASP A 592 24.33 -7.89 -35.80
C ASP A 592 23.04 -7.75 -34.98
N TRP A 593 23.04 -8.21 -33.72
CA TRP A 593 21.94 -7.93 -32.80
C TRP A 593 21.99 -6.50 -32.29
N LYS A 594 20.86 -5.81 -32.42
CA LYS A 594 20.69 -4.39 -32.08
C LYS A 594 19.74 -4.25 -30.89
N LEU A 595 20.11 -3.42 -29.92
CA LEU A 595 19.25 -3.02 -28.81
C LEU A 595 18.94 -1.52 -28.93
N VAL A 596 17.68 -1.17 -29.13
CA VAL A 596 17.24 0.23 -29.25
C VAL A 596 16.39 0.60 -28.05
N THR A 597 16.75 1.67 -27.35
CA THR A 597 15.97 2.21 -26.22
C THR A 597 15.24 3.49 -26.63
N LEU A 598 13.91 3.49 -26.49
CA LEU A 598 13.03 4.60 -26.80
C LEU A 598 12.39 5.13 -25.50
N PHE A 599 12.53 6.43 -25.25
CA PHE A 599 11.86 7.14 -24.16
C PHE A 599 11.40 8.53 -24.61
N ILE A 600 10.09 8.78 -24.58
CA ILE A 600 9.45 10.01 -25.09
C ILE A 600 8.12 10.24 -24.38
N GLY A 601 7.54 11.44 -24.52
CA GLY A 601 6.21 11.80 -24.01
C GLY A 601 6.22 12.86 -22.92
N GLY A 602 7.40 13.24 -22.39
CA GLY A 602 7.52 14.27 -21.37
C GLY A 602 7.09 15.64 -21.90
N ASN A 603 7.60 16.04 -23.06
CA ASN A 603 7.25 17.31 -23.70
C ASN A 603 5.77 17.36 -24.11
N ASP A 604 5.24 16.25 -24.65
CA ASP A 604 3.83 16.11 -25.00
C ASP A 604 2.90 16.37 -23.80
N LEU A 605 3.21 15.79 -22.63
CA LEU A 605 2.48 16.07 -21.38
C LEU A 605 2.65 17.52 -20.91
N CYS A 606 3.87 18.05 -21.01
CA CYS A 606 4.18 19.42 -20.61
C CYS A 606 3.46 20.48 -21.44
N LEU A 607 3.05 20.14 -22.67
CA LEU A 607 2.39 21.02 -23.63
C LEU A 607 0.92 20.68 -23.89
N TYR A 608 0.41 19.56 -23.34
CA TYR A 608 -0.95 19.05 -23.62
C TYR A 608 -2.06 20.11 -23.47
N CYS A 609 -2.02 20.92 -22.42
CA CYS A 609 -3.03 21.94 -22.16
C CYS A 609 -3.03 23.09 -23.19
N LEU A 610 -1.95 23.25 -23.97
CA LEU A 610 -1.84 24.28 -25.02
C LEU A 610 -2.44 23.80 -26.35
N ASP A 611 -2.36 22.49 -26.64
CA ASP A 611 -2.98 21.87 -27.81
C ASP A 611 -3.37 20.41 -27.53
N ARG A 612 -4.58 20.22 -26.98
CA ARG A 612 -5.10 18.91 -26.57
C ARG A 612 -5.27 17.93 -27.74
N ALA A 613 -5.47 18.44 -28.96
CA ALA A 613 -5.66 17.60 -30.13
C ALA A 613 -4.33 17.01 -30.58
N THR A 614 -3.32 17.86 -30.74
CA THR A 614 -1.96 17.44 -31.14
C THR A 614 -1.37 16.47 -30.14
N PHE A 615 -1.46 16.77 -28.85
CA PHE A 615 -0.93 15.96 -27.75
C PHE A 615 -1.94 14.96 -27.17
N SER A 616 -2.95 14.54 -27.93
CA SER A 616 -3.89 13.53 -27.45
C SER A 616 -3.20 12.16 -27.26
N PRO A 617 -3.66 11.30 -26.32
CA PRO A 617 -3.12 9.94 -26.17
C PRO A 617 -3.18 9.12 -27.48
N GLN A 618 -4.17 9.39 -28.33
CA GLN A 618 -4.34 8.75 -29.63
C GLN A 618 -3.23 9.15 -30.60
N ASN A 619 -2.88 10.44 -30.69
CA ASN A 619 -1.78 10.90 -31.55
C ASN A 619 -0.42 10.46 -31.00
N TYR A 620 -0.22 10.55 -29.69
CA TYR A 620 0.97 10.01 -29.03
C TYR A 620 1.19 8.53 -29.40
N SER A 621 0.15 7.68 -29.24
CA SER A 621 0.18 6.27 -29.62
C SER A 621 0.37 6.07 -31.13
N HIS A 622 -0.23 6.93 -31.96
CA HIS A 622 -0.08 6.89 -33.41
C HIS A 622 1.38 7.07 -33.85
N HIS A 623 2.09 8.05 -33.29
CA HIS A 623 3.49 8.32 -33.66
C HIS A 623 4.44 7.22 -33.16
N LEU A 624 4.19 6.65 -31.98
CA LEU A 624 4.90 5.46 -31.53
C LEU A 624 4.66 4.28 -32.47
N ARG A 625 3.41 4.05 -32.89
CA ARG A 625 3.09 2.98 -33.84
C ARG A 625 3.78 3.16 -35.18
N GLU A 626 3.78 4.37 -35.76
CA GLU A 626 4.50 4.66 -37.01
C GLU A 626 5.99 4.33 -36.89
N SER A 627 6.59 4.74 -35.76
CA SER A 627 8.00 4.51 -35.44
C SER A 627 8.34 3.01 -35.34
N LEU A 628 7.52 2.25 -34.61
CA LEU A 628 7.71 0.82 -34.44
C LEU A 628 7.42 0.04 -35.73
N ASP A 629 6.46 0.48 -36.54
CA ASP A 629 6.17 -0.12 -37.85
C ASP A 629 7.35 0.05 -38.81
N LEU A 630 8.04 1.20 -38.80
CA LEU A 630 9.28 1.41 -39.59
C LEU A 630 10.39 0.46 -39.14
N LEU A 631 10.64 0.34 -37.83
CA LEU A 631 11.64 -0.58 -37.28
C LEU A 631 11.29 -2.04 -37.60
N TYR A 632 10.04 -2.44 -37.42
CA TYR A 632 9.54 -3.78 -37.73
C TYR A 632 9.62 -4.12 -39.22
N LYS A 633 9.55 -3.12 -40.10
CA LYS A 633 9.66 -3.34 -41.54
C LYS A 633 11.10 -3.42 -42.01
N GLU A 634 11.99 -2.58 -41.47
CA GLU A 634 13.30 -2.33 -42.08
C GLU A 634 14.51 -2.88 -41.31
N VAL A 635 14.38 -3.17 -40.01
CA VAL A 635 15.52 -3.53 -39.17
C VAL A 635 15.50 -5.02 -38.83
N PRO A 636 16.48 -5.81 -39.28
CA PRO A 636 16.66 -7.19 -38.86
C PRO A 636 17.39 -7.28 -37.50
N ARG A 637 17.11 -8.36 -36.76
CA ARG A 637 17.74 -8.72 -35.48
C ARG A 637 17.78 -7.57 -34.49
N VAL A 638 16.61 -7.15 -34.02
CA VAL A 638 16.48 -6.00 -33.12
C VAL A 638 15.52 -6.25 -31.96
N MET A 639 15.96 -5.84 -30.77
CA MET A 639 15.11 -5.72 -29.58
C MET A 639 14.88 -4.23 -29.30
N ILE A 640 13.62 -3.84 -29.13
CA ILE A 640 13.21 -2.49 -28.77
C ILE A 640 12.78 -2.45 -27.31
N ASN A 641 13.47 -1.65 -26.50
CA ASN A 641 13.01 -1.23 -25.19
C ASN A 641 12.16 0.03 -25.34
N ILE A 642 10.90 -0.01 -24.92
CA ILE A 642 10.09 1.20 -24.71
C ILE A 642 10.01 1.45 -23.21
N VAL A 643 10.61 2.54 -22.76
CA VAL A 643 10.46 2.97 -21.36
C VAL A 643 9.19 3.78 -21.25
N GLU A 644 8.32 3.37 -20.33
CA GLU A 644 7.03 4.03 -20.13
C GLU A 644 7.22 5.43 -19.53
N ILE A 645 6.38 6.37 -19.94
CA ILE A 645 6.45 7.74 -19.41
C ILE A 645 6.17 7.75 -17.91
N LEU A 646 6.94 8.56 -17.18
CA LEU A 646 6.84 8.64 -15.72
C LEU A 646 5.49 9.19 -15.24
N GLN A 647 5.02 8.67 -14.10
CA GLN A 647 3.93 9.30 -13.37
C GLN A 647 4.40 10.65 -12.83
N ILE A 648 3.79 11.74 -13.31
CA ILE A 648 4.34 13.07 -13.07
C ILE A 648 3.94 13.66 -11.72
N GLU A 649 2.80 13.27 -11.15
CA GLU A 649 2.17 13.89 -9.97
C GLU A 649 3.14 14.21 -8.82
N GLY A 650 3.93 13.24 -8.38
CA GLY A 650 4.88 13.40 -7.28
C GLY A 650 5.96 14.47 -7.53
N LEU A 651 6.32 14.73 -8.80
CA LEU A 651 7.42 15.63 -9.17
C LEU A 651 7.15 17.08 -8.75
N ARG A 652 5.89 17.48 -8.54
CA ARG A 652 5.52 18.79 -7.98
C ARG A 652 6.11 19.04 -6.60
N ARG A 653 6.49 18.00 -5.87
CA ARG A 653 7.15 18.13 -4.55
C ARG A 653 8.58 18.67 -4.68
N ILE A 654 9.23 18.51 -5.84
CA ILE A 654 10.62 18.91 -6.08
C ILE A 654 10.69 20.42 -6.23
N LYS A 655 10.94 21.11 -5.12
CA LYS A 655 11.03 22.58 -5.05
C LYS A 655 12.32 22.99 -4.37
N LYS A 656 12.92 24.08 -4.85
CA LYS A 656 14.05 24.77 -4.21
C LYS A 656 13.99 26.25 -4.54
N ASP A 657 14.36 27.11 -3.60
CA ASP A 657 14.43 28.57 -3.79
C ASP A 657 15.66 28.96 -4.63
N THR A 658 15.66 28.56 -5.90
CA THR A 658 16.70 28.90 -6.87
C THR A 658 16.04 29.25 -8.20
N LEU A 659 16.69 30.10 -9.00
CA LEU A 659 16.13 30.54 -10.28
C LEU A 659 15.76 29.36 -11.20
N GLY A 660 16.56 28.28 -11.21
CA GLY A 660 16.27 27.09 -12.00
C GLY A 660 14.96 26.41 -11.57
N CYS A 661 14.86 26.07 -10.29
CA CYS A 661 13.74 25.30 -9.77
C CYS A 661 12.45 26.14 -9.63
N SER A 662 12.54 27.44 -9.34
CA SER A 662 11.36 28.29 -9.13
C SER A 662 10.79 28.87 -10.43
N LEU A 663 11.63 29.15 -11.43
CA LEU A 663 11.23 29.85 -12.66
C LEU A 663 11.34 28.97 -13.92
N LEU A 664 12.50 28.32 -14.16
CA LEU A 664 12.70 27.54 -15.39
C LEU A 664 11.80 26.30 -15.42
N GLN A 665 11.68 25.59 -14.30
CA GLN A 665 10.85 24.38 -14.19
C GLN A 665 9.42 24.62 -14.71
N LYS A 666 8.77 25.70 -14.22
CA LYS A 666 7.39 26.06 -14.61
C LYS A 666 7.24 26.46 -16.07
N ASN A 667 8.29 27.03 -16.67
CA ASN A 667 8.28 27.37 -18.10
C ASN A 667 8.50 26.14 -18.98
N VAL A 668 9.23 25.13 -18.50
CA VAL A 668 9.47 23.87 -19.22
C VAL A 668 8.22 23.00 -19.24
N CYS A 669 7.49 22.92 -18.12
CA CYS A 669 6.31 22.07 -18.00
C CYS A 669 5.07 22.81 -17.47
N PRO A 670 4.55 23.81 -18.21
CA PRO A 670 3.51 24.71 -17.72
C PRO A 670 2.20 23.98 -17.40
N CYS A 671 1.79 23.02 -18.23
CA CYS A 671 0.53 22.28 -18.05
C CYS A 671 0.49 21.44 -16.77
N PHE A 672 1.65 21.08 -16.23
CA PHE A 672 1.75 20.27 -15.03
C PHE A 672 2.11 21.09 -13.78
N LEU A 673 2.99 22.09 -13.89
CA LEU A 673 3.57 22.78 -12.73
C LEU A 673 2.88 24.10 -12.36
N ILE A 674 2.07 24.67 -13.25
CA ILE A 674 1.31 25.91 -12.99
C ILE A 674 -0.03 25.64 -12.27
N PRO A 675 -0.81 24.60 -12.61
CA PRO A 675 -2.10 24.36 -11.97
C PRO A 675 -2.01 24.20 -10.45
N GLY A 676 -3.09 24.55 -9.73
CA GLY A 676 -3.19 24.37 -8.27
C GLY A 676 -3.40 22.89 -7.88
N GLU A 677 -3.11 22.53 -6.62
CA GLU A 677 -3.19 21.13 -6.15
C GLU A 677 -4.59 20.50 -6.34
N ASP A 678 -5.66 21.29 -6.17
CA ASP A 678 -7.05 20.82 -6.32
C ASP A 678 -7.71 21.26 -7.64
N SER A 679 -6.92 21.59 -8.65
CA SER A 679 -7.42 22.13 -9.91
C SER A 679 -7.90 21.03 -10.86
N LEU A 680 -8.94 21.33 -11.66
CA LEU A 680 -9.43 20.42 -12.69
C LEU A 680 -8.37 20.18 -13.76
N GLU A 681 -7.53 21.18 -14.02
CA GLU A 681 -6.41 21.11 -14.95
C GLU A 681 -5.36 20.09 -14.48
N LEU A 682 -5.04 20.06 -13.17
CA LEU A 682 -4.12 19.06 -12.62
C LEU A 682 -4.70 17.65 -12.66
N SER A 683 -5.99 17.51 -12.33
CA SER A 683 -6.70 16.23 -12.44
C SER A 683 -6.71 15.72 -13.90
N GLU A 684 -6.93 16.62 -14.86
CA GLU A 684 -6.91 16.28 -16.28
C GLU A 684 -5.53 15.83 -16.74
N ILE A 685 -4.45 16.54 -16.39
CA ILE A 685 -3.11 16.14 -16.83
C ILE A 685 -2.67 14.81 -16.20
N ASN A 686 -3.04 14.55 -14.94
CA ASN A 686 -2.80 13.26 -14.28
C ASN A 686 -3.55 12.12 -14.99
N ARG A 687 -4.80 12.36 -15.44
CA ARG A 687 -5.54 11.39 -16.27
C ARG A 687 -4.84 11.15 -17.62
N ILE A 688 -4.43 12.21 -18.32
CA ILE A 688 -3.77 12.08 -19.63
C ILE A 688 -2.44 11.35 -19.52
N ASN A 689 -1.67 11.59 -18.45
CA ASN A 689 -0.45 10.85 -18.16
C ASN A 689 -0.69 9.34 -18.02
N ARG A 690 -1.77 8.92 -17.34
CA ARG A 690 -2.20 7.51 -17.27
C ARG A 690 -2.63 6.98 -18.64
N GLU A 691 -3.40 7.75 -19.40
CA GLU A 691 -3.84 7.35 -20.75
C GLU A 691 -2.66 7.16 -21.72
N TYR A 692 -1.56 7.90 -21.57
CA TYR A 692 -0.34 7.68 -22.33
C TYR A 692 0.33 6.34 -21.98
N GLN A 693 0.39 6.00 -20.70
CA GLN A 693 0.92 4.72 -20.23
C GLN A 693 0.06 3.56 -20.76
N GLU A 694 -1.26 3.64 -20.60
CA GLU A 694 -2.21 2.65 -21.12
C GLU A 694 -2.14 2.50 -22.64
N ALA A 695 -2.05 3.61 -23.38
CA ALA A 695 -1.95 3.58 -24.84
C ALA A 695 -0.62 2.98 -25.32
N THR A 696 0.47 3.15 -24.55
CA THR A 696 1.76 2.48 -24.80
C THR A 696 1.64 0.98 -24.55
N GLU A 697 1.06 0.58 -23.42
CA GLU A 697 0.82 -0.82 -23.07
C GLU A 697 -0.03 -1.55 -24.10
N HIS A 698 -1.16 -0.96 -24.49
CA HIS A 698 -2.06 -1.53 -25.48
C HIS A 698 -1.38 -1.68 -26.86
N LEU A 699 -0.58 -0.70 -27.28
CA LEU A 699 0.16 -0.76 -28.54
C LEU A 699 1.14 -1.94 -28.58
N VAL A 700 1.90 -2.16 -27.51
CA VAL A 700 2.94 -3.20 -27.48
C VAL A 700 2.36 -4.59 -27.23
N THR A 701 1.35 -4.71 -26.35
CA THR A 701 0.77 -6.01 -25.98
C THR A 701 -0.21 -6.58 -27.00
N GLY A 702 -0.66 -5.76 -27.97
CA GLY A 702 -1.62 -6.14 -29.02
C GLY A 702 -1.12 -7.16 -30.05
N GLY A 703 0.10 -7.70 -29.92
CA GLY A 703 0.63 -8.78 -30.76
C GLY A 703 1.05 -8.38 -32.17
N ARG A 704 0.96 -7.10 -32.52
CA ARG A 704 1.31 -6.55 -33.85
C ARG A 704 2.74 -6.87 -34.29
N TYR A 705 3.65 -7.02 -33.33
CA TYR A 705 5.08 -7.20 -33.57
C TYR A 705 5.58 -8.62 -33.26
N ASP A 706 4.68 -9.59 -33.06
CA ASP A 706 5.02 -10.97 -32.68
C ASP A 706 5.26 -11.89 -33.91
N GLY A 707 5.18 -11.35 -35.13
CA GLY A 707 5.27 -12.13 -36.39
C GLY A 707 6.69 -12.44 -36.88
N ARG A 708 7.73 -11.99 -36.17
CA ARG A 708 9.14 -12.17 -36.55
C ARG A 708 9.93 -12.70 -35.37
N GLU A 709 10.68 -13.77 -35.58
CA GLU A 709 11.60 -14.32 -34.57
C GLU A 709 12.76 -13.38 -34.25
N ASP A 710 13.12 -12.49 -35.17
CA ASP A 710 14.26 -11.59 -35.03
C ASP A 710 13.90 -10.16 -34.61
N PHE A 711 12.66 -9.95 -34.15
CA PHE A 711 12.16 -8.65 -33.71
C PHE A 711 11.30 -8.76 -32.46
N THR A 712 11.44 -7.85 -31.50
CA THR A 712 10.49 -7.71 -30.40
C THR A 712 10.46 -6.30 -29.84
N VAL A 713 9.32 -5.93 -29.25
CA VAL A 713 9.14 -4.70 -28.48
C VAL A 713 8.78 -5.08 -27.04
N VAL A 714 9.51 -4.53 -26.08
CA VAL A 714 9.34 -4.82 -24.66
C VAL A 714 9.20 -3.51 -23.89
N ILE A 715 8.12 -3.39 -23.12
CA ILE A 715 7.93 -2.28 -22.20
C ILE A 715 8.79 -2.48 -20.97
N GLN A 716 9.43 -1.40 -20.52
CA GLN A 716 10.18 -1.33 -19.27
C GLN A 716 9.45 -0.34 -18.34
N PRO A 717 8.51 -0.81 -17.50
CA PRO A 717 7.57 0.03 -16.77
C PRO A 717 8.11 0.61 -15.46
N PHE A 718 9.42 0.63 -15.22
CA PHE A 718 10.01 1.12 -13.95
C PHE A 718 9.70 2.60 -13.64
N PHE A 719 9.02 3.33 -14.51
CA PHE A 719 8.51 4.68 -14.25
C PHE A 719 6.98 4.78 -14.15
N ARG A 720 6.24 3.68 -14.38
CA ARG A 720 4.77 3.66 -14.36
C ARG A 720 4.22 4.25 -13.07
N ASN A 721 4.76 3.83 -11.93
CA ASN A 721 4.48 4.38 -10.61
C ASN A 721 5.75 5.08 -10.08
N THR A 722 5.88 6.37 -10.34
CA THR A 722 7.11 7.11 -10.02
C THR A 722 7.18 7.54 -8.56
N ILE A 723 8.28 7.17 -7.90
CA ILE A 723 8.64 7.51 -6.53
C ILE A 723 9.62 8.67 -6.55
N VAL A 724 9.30 9.74 -5.84
CA VAL A 724 10.25 10.83 -5.57
C VAL A 724 11.19 10.39 -4.44
N PRO A 725 12.51 10.26 -4.69
CA PRO A 725 13.46 9.88 -3.65
C PRO A 725 13.46 10.94 -2.55
N LEU A 726 13.45 10.50 -1.29
CA LEU A 726 13.46 11.39 -0.13
C LEU A 726 14.78 11.31 0.62
N THR A 727 15.20 12.43 1.18
CA THR A 727 16.27 12.53 2.17
C THR A 727 15.80 12.00 3.53
N LEU A 728 16.74 11.80 4.47
CA LEU A 728 16.42 11.36 5.84
C LEU A 728 15.43 12.31 6.55
N ASP A 729 15.42 13.60 6.22
CA ASP A 729 14.46 14.58 6.74
C ASP A 729 13.12 14.61 5.97
N GLY A 730 12.90 13.69 5.03
CA GLY A 730 11.61 13.51 4.34
C GLY A 730 11.35 14.46 3.17
N LYS A 731 12.36 15.23 2.75
CA LYS A 731 12.26 16.14 1.60
C LYS A 731 12.75 15.45 0.32
N PRO A 732 12.35 15.90 -0.87
CA PRO A 732 12.90 15.38 -2.12
C PRO A 732 14.43 15.48 -2.15
N ASP A 733 15.10 14.38 -2.51
CA ASP A 733 16.55 14.34 -2.71
C ASP A 733 16.90 15.05 -4.02
N LEU A 734 17.19 16.34 -3.91
CA LEU A 734 17.51 17.20 -5.05
C LEU A 734 18.81 16.80 -5.77
N THR A 735 19.65 15.92 -5.19
CA THR A 735 20.86 15.47 -5.87
C THR A 735 20.58 14.53 -7.05
N MET A 736 19.34 14.02 -7.17
CA MET A 736 18.87 13.24 -8.32
C MET A 736 18.56 14.09 -9.55
N PHE A 737 18.42 15.40 -9.37
CA PHE A 737 17.98 16.32 -10.41
C PHE A 737 19.09 17.31 -10.77
N SER A 738 19.05 17.78 -12.00
CA SER A 738 19.92 18.86 -12.49
C SER A 738 19.54 20.19 -11.83
N VAL A 739 20.28 21.24 -12.19
CA VAL A 739 20.16 22.60 -11.63
C VAL A 739 18.81 23.28 -11.91
N ASP A 740 17.97 22.69 -12.77
CA ASP A 740 16.61 23.13 -13.05
C ASP A 740 15.53 22.42 -12.20
N CYS A 741 15.91 21.45 -11.36
CA CYS A 741 14.99 20.57 -10.62
C CYS A 741 13.98 19.83 -11.51
N PHE A 742 14.32 19.59 -12.78
CA PHE A 742 13.44 18.93 -13.74
C PHE A 742 14.14 17.76 -14.42
N HIS A 743 15.25 18.03 -15.12
CA HIS A 743 16.03 16.97 -15.75
C HIS A 743 16.83 16.19 -14.68
N PHE A 744 17.18 14.95 -14.98
CA PHE A 744 17.99 14.13 -14.06
C PHE A 744 19.45 14.57 -14.04
N SER A 745 20.10 14.47 -12.89
CA SER A 745 21.56 14.60 -12.76
C SER A 745 22.27 13.33 -13.22
N GLU A 746 23.60 13.33 -13.25
CA GLU A 746 24.42 12.13 -13.49
C GLU A 746 24.06 11.00 -12.52
N ARG A 747 23.68 11.34 -11.27
CA ARG A 747 23.15 10.37 -10.31
C ARG A 747 21.82 9.80 -10.80
N GLY A 748 20.84 10.64 -11.13
CA GLY A 748 19.54 10.18 -11.61
C GLY A 748 19.64 9.32 -12.86
N HIS A 749 20.51 9.71 -13.80
CA HIS A 749 20.86 8.91 -14.98
C HIS A 749 21.44 7.53 -14.62
N SER A 750 22.31 7.46 -13.63
CA SER A 750 22.90 6.19 -13.18
C SER A 750 21.83 5.25 -12.61
N GLU A 751 20.90 5.80 -11.82
CA GLU A 751 19.78 5.03 -11.26
C GLU A 751 18.75 4.57 -12.31
N MET A 752 18.50 5.40 -13.34
CA MET A 752 17.70 5.02 -14.51
C MET A 752 18.33 3.86 -15.28
N ALA A 753 19.66 3.87 -15.46
CA ALA A 753 20.37 2.80 -16.17
C ALA A 753 20.28 1.46 -15.44
N ILE A 754 20.43 1.46 -14.11
CA ILE A 754 20.24 0.26 -13.27
C ILE A 754 18.80 -0.24 -13.38
N SER A 755 17.83 0.68 -13.30
CA SER A 755 16.41 0.33 -13.39
C SER A 755 16.09 -0.32 -14.73
N LEU A 756 16.51 0.28 -15.85
CA LEU A 756 16.34 -0.29 -17.18
C LEU A 756 16.95 -1.69 -17.30
N TRP A 757 18.21 -1.86 -16.88
CA TRP A 757 18.90 -3.13 -16.94
C TRP A 757 18.19 -4.22 -16.14
N ASN A 758 17.84 -3.93 -14.88
CA ASN A 758 17.17 -4.89 -14.01
C ASN A 758 15.79 -5.28 -14.58
N ASN A 759 15.06 -4.32 -15.16
CA ASN A 759 13.75 -4.56 -15.77
C ASN A 759 13.84 -5.43 -17.03
N MET A 760 14.92 -5.31 -17.81
CA MET A 760 15.21 -6.23 -18.92
C MET A 760 15.42 -7.69 -18.47
N LEU A 761 15.88 -7.88 -17.22
CA LEU A 761 16.09 -9.19 -16.58
C LEU A 761 14.89 -9.68 -15.76
N GLU A 762 13.72 -9.07 -15.92
CA GLU A 762 12.47 -9.51 -15.28
C GLU A 762 11.46 -10.03 -16.32
N PRO A 763 10.75 -11.14 -16.06
CA PRO A 763 9.72 -11.65 -16.97
C PRO A 763 8.65 -10.59 -17.28
N VAL A 764 8.23 -10.52 -18.54
CA VAL A 764 7.08 -9.71 -18.97
C VAL A 764 5.84 -10.11 -18.16
N GLY A 765 5.11 -9.12 -17.64
CA GLY A 765 4.00 -9.31 -16.69
C GLY A 765 4.44 -9.41 -15.21
N ARG A 766 5.74 -9.51 -14.93
CA ARG A 766 6.33 -9.50 -13.58
C ARG A 766 7.42 -8.44 -13.41
N LYS A 767 7.56 -7.55 -14.38
CA LYS A 767 8.49 -6.42 -14.34
C LYS A 767 8.13 -5.46 -13.21
N GLN A 768 9.13 -4.95 -12.51
CA GLN A 768 8.97 -3.88 -11.54
C GLN A 768 8.42 -2.63 -12.24
N ALA A 769 7.31 -2.10 -11.73
CA ALA A 769 6.59 -0.98 -12.32
C ALA A 769 6.85 0.38 -11.61
N TYR A 770 7.92 0.48 -10.84
CA TYR A 770 8.29 1.68 -10.07
C TYR A 770 9.81 1.84 -10.02
N ASN A 771 10.29 3.05 -9.75
CA ASN A 771 11.72 3.34 -9.73
C ASN A 771 12.29 3.14 -8.32
N ASN A 772 13.41 2.42 -8.21
CA ASN A 772 14.17 2.31 -6.96
C ASN A 772 15.46 3.14 -7.06
N PHE A 773 15.33 4.45 -6.84
CA PHE A 773 16.43 5.42 -6.90
C PHE A 773 17.08 5.61 -5.52
N THR A 774 17.38 4.52 -4.84
CA THR A 774 18.27 4.52 -3.67
C THR A 774 19.71 4.35 -4.13
N HIS A 775 20.69 5.01 -3.51
CA HIS A 775 22.07 4.79 -3.93
C HIS A 775 22.62 3.51 -3.31
N ASP A 776 22.89 2.50 -4.14
CA ASP A 776 23.65 1.32 -3.79
C ASP A 776 24.40 0.80 -5.02
N ARG A 777 25.71 0.60 -4.88
CA ARG A 777 26.59 0.15 -5.95
C ARG A 777 26.36 -1.30 -6.34
N HIS A 778 25.70 -2.12 -5.51
CA HIS A 778 25.50 -3.56 -5.72
C HIS A 778 24.16 -3.91 -6.40
N LYS A 779 23.35 -2.92 -6.80
CA LYS A 779 21.98 -3.16 -7.30
C LYS A 779 21.86 -3.82 -8.67
N ILE A 780 22.95 -3.93 -9.42
CA ILE A 780 22.92 -4.54 -10.75
C ILE A 780 22.66 -6.05 -10.59
N ARG A 781 21.54 -6.52 -11.13
CA ARG A 781 21.22 -7.94 -11.17
C ARG A 781 21.96 -8.66 -12.29
N CYS A 782 22.14 -9.95 -12.12
CA CYS A 782 22.79 -10.82 -13.09
C CYS A 782 21.77 -11.77 -13.72
N PRO A 783 21.90 -12.10 -15.01
CA PRO A 783 21.21 -13.25 -15.59
C PRO A 783 21.56 -14.52 -14.80
N THR A 784 20.63 -15.46 -14.69
CA THR A 784 20.87 -16.74 -14.01
C THR A 784 21.17 -17.84 -15.04
N GLU A 785 21.77 -18.95 -14.59
CA GLU A 785 22.04 -20.10 -15.47
C GLU A 785 20.75 -20.67 -16.09
N ASP A 786 19.67 -20.71 -15.30
CA ASP A 786 18.35 -21.20 -15.75
C ASP A 786 17.65 -20.22 -16.71
N GLN A 787 17.89 -18.91 -16.55
CA GLN A 787 17.27 -17.85 -17.34
C GLN A 787 18.33 -16.85 -17.82
N PRO A 788 19.20 -17.25 -18.76
CA PRO A 788 20.34 -16.44 -19.21
C PRO A 788 19.96 -15.40 -20.26
N PHE A 789 18.69 -15.37 -20.69
CA PHE A 789 18.20 -14.53 -21.77
C PHE A 789 17.58 -13.24 -21.25
N ILE A 790 17.60 -12.21 -22.08
CA ILE A 790 16.81 -11.00 -21.84
C ILE A 790 15.32 -11.34 -22.03
N PHE A 791 14.47 -10.87 -21.11
CA PHE A 791 13.07 -11.25 -21.15
C PHE A 791 12.29 -10.51 -22.23
N THR A 792 11.55 -11.31 -22.97
CA THR A 792 10.58 -10.95 -24.01
C THR A 792 9.24 -11.57 -23.65
N ARG A 793 8.17 -11.23 -24.37
CA ARG A 793 6.86 -11.85 -24.12
C ARG A 793 6.91 -13.37 -24.22
N ILE A 794 7.61 -13.92 -25.22
CA ILE A 794 7.61 -15.36 -25.50
C ILE A 794 8.39 -16.16 -24.45
N ASN A 795 9.60 -15.72 -24.07
CA ASN A 795 10.40 -16.48 -23.10
C ASN A 795 10.01 -16.22 -21.62
N SER A 796 9.04 -15.34 -21.36
CA SER A 796 8.52 -15.08 -20.00
C SER A 796 7.45 -16.08 -19.56
N PHE A 797 6.84 -16.81 -20.51
CA PHE A 797 5.80 -17.80 -20.25
C PHE A 797 6.18 -19.10 -20.96
N PRO A 798 6.95 -20.01 -20.33
CA PRO A 798 7.34 -21.25 -20.97
C PRO A 798 6.09 -22.07 -21.32
N THR A 799 5.87 -22.31 -22.62
CA THR A 799 4.89 -23.28 -23.08
C THR A 799 5.39 -24.66 -22.65
N THR A 800 4.62 -25.36 -21.81
CA THR A 800 4.87 -26.77 -21.51
C THR A 800 4.77 -27.53 -22.83
N SER A 801 5.92 -27.90 -23.41
CA SER A 801 5.97 -28.76 -24.58
C SER A 801 5.63 -30.17 -24.11
N THR A 802 4.37 -30.57 -24.24
CA THR A 802 3.92 -31.94 -24.01
C THR A 802 4.43 -32.82 -25.15
N THR A 803 5.70 -33.21 -25.08
CA THR A 803 6.27 -34.23 -25.96
C THR A 803 5.85 -35.61 -25.44
N THR A 804 4.58 -35.99 -25.62
CA THR A 804 4.18 -37.38 -25.42
C THR A 804 4.12 -38.06 -26.78
N GLN A 805 5.07 -38.98 -26.99
CA GLN A 805 5.04 -39.96 -28.06
C GLN A 805 3.65 -40.62 -28.13
N VAL A 806 3.13 -40.76 -29.34
CA VAL A 806 1.92 -41.52 -29.65
C VAL A 806 2.26 -43.01 -29.61
N PRO A 807 1.53 -43.82 -28.84
CA PRO A 807 1.15 -45.16 -29.28
C PRO A 807 -0.33 -45.14 -29.68
N SER A 808 -0.60 -45.62 -30.88
CA SER A 808 -1.94 -45.86 -31.41
C SER A 808 -2.76 -46.74 -30.48
N THR A 809 -3.98 -46.30 -30.11
CA THR A 809 -5.28 -46.96 -30.37
C THR A 809 -6.42 -46.35 -29.54
N ALA A 810 -7.62 -46.40 -30.13
CA ALA A 810 -8.95 -46.03 -29.64
C ALA A 810 -9.31 -44.53 -29.65
N VAL A 811 -10.12 -44.16 -30.65
CA VAL A 811 -10.85 -42.90 -30.79
C VAL A 811 -12.18 -42.99 -30.01
N PRO A 812 -12.46 -42.07 -29.07
CA PRO A 812 -13.82 -41.68 -28.71
C PRO A 812 -14.22 -40.38 -29.45
N PRO A 813 -15.52 -40.14 -29.69
CA PRO A 813 -15.99 -39.14 -30.64
C PRO A 813 -15.79 -37.70 -30.15
N VAL A 814 -15.38 -36.84 -31.09
CA VAL A 814 -15.32 -35.39 -30.95
C VAL A 814 -16.75 -34.82 -30.93
N PRO A 815 -17.14 -33.97 -29.96
CA PRO A 815 -18.32 -33.14 -30.12
C PRO A 815 -17.99 -31.98 -31.06
N HIS A 816 -18.68 -31.94 -32.20
CA HIS A 816 -18.78 -30.75 -33.03
C HIS A 816 -19.43 -29.63 -32.21
N CYS A 817 -18.74 -28.51 -32.04
CA CYS A 817 -19.38 -27.25 -31.64
C CYS A 817 -19.89 -26.53 -32.89
N SER A 818 -21.19 -26.66 -33.12
CA SER A 818 -21.99 -25.75 -33.94
C SER A 818 -23.30 -25.51 -33.20
N ASP A 819 -23.48 -24.32 -32.63
CA ASP A 819 -24.48 -23.35 -33.09
C ASP A 819 -24.82 -22.27 -32.05
N SER A 820 -25.01 -21.08 -32.61
CA SER A 820 -25.56 -19.85 -32.05
C SER A 820 -26.71 -20.05 -31.05
N LEU A 821 -26.66 -19.31 -29.94
CA LEU A 821 -27.81 -19.09 -29.06
C LEU A 821 -28.98 -18.51 -29.89
N PRO A 822 -30.20 -19.08 -29.81
CA PRO A 822 -31.33 -18.58 -30.57
C PRO A 822 -31.82 -17.24 -29.99
N MET A 823 -32.05 -16.26 -30.86
CA MET A 823 -32.42 -14.87 -30.51
C MET A 823 -33.60 -14.73 -29.54
N TRP A 824 -34.51 -15.72 -29.47
CA TRP A 824 -35.64 -15.67 -28.55
C TRP A 824 -35.21 -15.71 -27.07
N ALA A 825 -34.07 -16.32 -26.75
CA ALA A 825 -33.55 -16.38 -25.38
C ALA A 825 -33.05 -15.00 -24.91
N ALA A 826 -32.35 -14.27 -25.78
CA ALA A 826 -31.90 -12.90 -25.50
C ALA A 826 -33.07 -11.92 -25.35
N VAL A 827 -34.14 -12.11 -26.13
CA VAL A 827 -35.38 -11.32 -26.01
C VAL A 827 -36.10 -11.63 -24.70
N LEU A 828 -36.13 -12.90 -24.26
CA LEU A 828 -36.72 -13.28 -22.98
C LEU A 828 -35.98 -12.63 -21.81
N PHE A 829 -34.64 -12.70 -21.78
CA PHE A 829 -33.85 -12.02 -20.75
C PHE A 829 -34.03 -10.50 -20.75
N GLY A 830 -34.13 -9.89 -21.93
CA GLY A 830 -34.40 -8.45 -22.07
C GLY A 830 -35.78 -8.06 -21.52
N VAL A 831 -36.82 -8.84 -21.80
CA VAL A 831 -38.19 -8.59 -21.32
C VAL A 831 -38.29 -8.82 -19.80
N THR A 832 -37.66 -9.86 -19.26
CA THR A 832 -37.64 -10.11 -17.81
C THR A 832 -36.90 -9.00 -17.07
N GLY A 833 -35.77 -8.52 -17.60
CA GLY A 833 -35.03 -7.38 -17.04
C GLY A 833 -35.85 -6.08 -17.06
N LEU A 834 -36.61 -5.83 -18.13
CA LEU A 834 -37.45 -4.64 -18.24
C LEU A 834 -38.63 -4.64 -17.25
N LEU A 835 -39.24 -5.82 -17.03
CA LEU A 835 -40.32 -5.99 -16.06
C LEU A 835 -39.84 -5.85 -14.62
N ILE A 836 -38.65 -6.36 -14.30
CA ILE A 836 -38.01 -6.18 -12.99
C ILE A 836 -37.67 -4.69 -12.77
N GLY A 837 -37.11 -4.02 -13.79
CA GLY A 837 -36.81 -2.60 -13.74
C GLY A 837 -38.05 -1.73 -13.52
N TRP A 838 -39.17 -2.03 -14.18
CA TRP A 838 -40.46 -1.37 -13.96
C TRP A 838 -41.03 -1.66 -12.57
N GLY A 839 -40.91 -2.89 -12.07
CA GLY A 839 -41.33 -3.26 -10.71
C GLY A 839 -40.59 -2.45 -9.65
N ILE A 840 -39.26 -2.36 -9.75
CA ILE A 840 -38.42 -1.59 -8.82
C ILE A 840 -38.73 -0.09 -8.92
N THR A 841 -38.87 0.44 -10.13
CA THR A 841 -39.18 1.87 -10.35
C THR A 841 -40.56 2.23 -9.78
N TRP A 842 -41.57 1.37 -9.98
CA TRP A 842 -42.91 1.56 -9.42
C TRP A 842 -42.90 1.48 -7.89
N LEU A 843 -42.13 0.56 -7.30
CA LEU A 843 -41.98 0.44 -5.84
C LEU A 843 -41.33 1.70 -5.25
N LEU A 844 -40.27 2.22 -5.88
CA LEU A 844 -39.59 3.45 -5.46
C LEU A 844 -40.50 4.67 -5.57
N LEU A 845 -41.25 4.81 -6.67
CA LEU A 845 -42.20 5.90 -6.86
C LEU A 845 -43.37 5.82 -5.86
N SER A 846 -43.90 4.62 -5.61
CA SER A 846 -44.98 4.38 -4.63
C SER A 846 -44.53 4.64 -3.18
N CYS A 847 -43.32 4.23 -2.81
CA CYS A 847 -42.71 4.57 -1.51
C CYS A 847 -42.50 6.09 -1.37
N ARG A 848 -42.10 6.77 -2.44
CA ARG A 848 -41.88 8.22 -2.46
C ARG A 848 -43.21 8.99 -2.38
N GLU A 849 -44.27 8.50 -3.00
CA GLU A 849 -45.63 9.04 -2.88
C GLU A 849 -46.21 8.85 -1.46
N ARG A 850 -46.04 7.67 -0.86
CA ARG A 850 -46.45 7.38 0.53
C ARG A 850 -45.68 8.24 1.54
N ARG A 851 -44.40 8.52 1.30
CA ARG A 851 -43.60 9.46 2.12
C ARG A 851 -44.08 10.91 1.96
N LYS A 852 -44.46 11.35 0.75
CA LYS A 852 -45.05 12.69 0.53
C LYS A 852 -46.42 12.84 1.20
N LYS A 853 -47.29 11.83 1.13
CA LYS A 853 -48.60 11.82 1.82
C LYS A 853 -48.45 11.84 3.35
N LYS A 854 -47.49 11.11 3.93
CA LYS A 854 -47.17 11.19 5.37
C LYS A 854 -46.62 12.56 5.78
N LYS A 855 -45.83 13.22 4.92
CA LYS A 855 -45.28 14.57 5.19
C LYS A 855 -46.34 15.67 5.09
N MET A 856 -47.35 15.52 4.22
CA MET A 856 -48.49 16.45 4.16
C MET A 856 -49.45 16.26 5.35
N ALA A 857 -49.66 15.02 5.82
CA ALA A 857 -50.48 14.75 7.01
C ALA A 857 -49.87 15.38 8.28
N SER A 858 -48.55 15.31 8.48
CA SER A 858 -47.90 15.92 9.65
C SER A 858 -47.88 17.46 9.62
N VAL A 859 -47.93 18.06 8.44
CA VAL A 859 -47.99 19.53 8.28
C VAL A 859 -49.41 20.07 8.50
N ILE A 860 -50.44 19.26 8.27
CA ILE A 860 -51.84 19.61 8.56
C ILE A 860 -52.14 19.45 10.06
N GLU A 861 -51.52 18.47 10.74
CA GLU A 861 -51.64 18.33 12.22
C GLU A 861 -50.93 19.46 13.01
N MET A 862 -49.83 20.03 12.50
CA MET A 862 -49.13 21.13 13.17
C MET A 862 -49.79 22.52 13.01
N LYS A 863 -50.84 22.66 12.21
CA LYS A 863 -51.64 23.90 12.11
C LYS A 863 -52.95 23.88 12.92
N GLY A 864 -53.26 22.77 13.60
CA GLY A 864 -54.50 22.60 14.38
C GLY A 864 -54.38 22.87 15.88
N THR A 865 -53.20 23.20 16.40
CA THR A 865 -52.98 23.47 17.83
C THR A 865 -52.23 24.79 18.02
N GLY A 866 -52.97 25.87 17.92
CA GLY A 866 -52.50 27.24 18.09
C GLY A 866 -53.67 28.22 18.14
N LEU A 867 -54.57 28.00 19.11
CA LEU A 867 -55.52 28.97 19.65
C LEU A 867 -55.31 29.02 21.15
#